data_AF-A0A1G9VB57-F1
#
_entry.id   AF-A0A1G9VB57-F1
#
_cell.length_a   1.000
_cell.length_b   1.000
_cell.length_c   1.000
_cell.angle_alpha   90.00
_cell.angle_beta   90.00
_cell.angle_gamma   90.00
#
_symmetry.space_group_name_H-M   'P 1'
#
loop_
_entity.id
_entity.type
_entity.pdbx_description
1 polymer ?
#
loop_
_entity_poly.entity_id
_entity_poly.type
_entity_poly.pdbx_seq_one_letter_code
_entity_poly.pdbx_strand_id
1 'polypeptide(L)'
;MRDRLQSFAIEFSNHLEKMTLEDLEQRSVHYPVVFLFLGDKVLDALKSIMTINDEKWHNSAGVVYFHVYQTETINKDNVFSAQLPGQSFDTVEKRKKIFESLYEDDSKLIEINRTIRSLSSKVAENGKSYSSLERLNLCVITAIDDPANILIQEMTLLLKSILHESFKSIEVDLYGLIKEKQDEDNYALAAANGISFLKELDSLQHDHYSFHQELQLTDDLLRIPVSHSSAPLFDLVFLLSDKNETGLISSEAIQQNYEMISHLNLLKNRKLIKDYHEKMDSYNHAAFRLAIKGNHGKPVYASAGFAKVNVPTKAITLNAASLFCAEMIEMLKTTSVQPLQKILDLFELNEAAFEKHFTTLLPPYQKLEDMNGLLGMTTSFQEVRKMTVKQAEDFLYDGGTRKFFFTNIEEPLSHELKQLKLKAHIQRLLDEKIINNDQYGIYCAYVWTSDWSEQSVRLEAEKIARETKKQLMAAEATLEQLYQQQVDTCDFKRSFLPFSDKKNLQSYQNYFFETVYGTKYQILKLQIKLVILTHYQQALEEKHHSLRRKIDDIDQVHSYLKQTAAESLYDEDEYLGKNIPEYYKSIVHEIVNRLKEKRGPNFFSEERFFGNLLSLLDSGANGFLERLLEVCRREVLSQEEFQHSFEDELLQRANVNSVYENKDILSKDELFRHLYLNLQENAAVHIQVYNYSQEHRHEENYFVGDFYSTFMTYALEKENEASHYKVGCAHEKKSSGMEKLVLMGGFQSMDLLYYRNGERYYQAYLRNGYHLHADSSSLKGENHAHP
;
A
#
# COMPACT_ATOMS: atom_id res chain seq x y z
N MET A 1 7.58 -0.68 8.84
CA MET A 1 7.42 0.00 7.54
C MET A 1 6.47 -0.75 6.62
N ARG A 2 6.65 -2.06 6.37
CA ARG A 2 5.76 -2.89 5.53
C ARG A 2 4.27 -2.71 5.83
N ASP A 3 3.88 -2.95 7.08
CA ASP A 3 2.47 -2.90 7.50
C ASP A 3 1.87 -1.51 7.27
N ARG A 4 2.65 -0.43 7.48
CA ARG A 4 2.21 0.94 7.24
C ARG A 4 1.96 1.22 5.76
N LEU A 5 2.82 0.71 4.87
CA LEU A 5 2.62 0.84 3.42
C LEU A 5 1.41 0.04 2.94
N GLN A 6 1.20 -1.15 3.50
CA GLN A 6 0.00 -1.95 3.22
C GLN A 6 -1.27 -1.25 3.70
N SER A 7 -1.30 -0.77 4.94
CA SER A 7 -2.43 0.01 5.46
C SER A 7 -2.69 1.26 4.63
N PHE A 8 -1.64 1.99 4.23
CA PHE A 8 -1.77 3.17 3.38
C PHE A 8 -2.44 2.87 2.03
N ALA A 9 -2.00 1.79 1.36
CA ALA A 9 -2.57 1.36 0.09
C ALA A 9 -4.03 0.89 0.23
N ILE A 10 -4.35 0.15 1.29
CA ILE A 10 -5.71 -0.33 1.59
C ILE A 10 -6.64 0.86 1.89
N GLU A 11 -6.20 1.81 2.73
CA GLU A 11 -6.99 3.01 3.05
C GLU A 11 -7.34 3.81 1.80
N PHE A 12 -6.39 3.97 0.87
CA PHE A 12 -6.64 4.69 -0.38
C PHE A 12 -7.58 3.92 -1.32
N SER A 13 -7.40 2.60 -1.46
CA SER A 13 -8.32 1.75 -2.23
C SER A 13 -9.75 1.86 -1.74
N ASN A 14 -9.95 1.75 -0.43
CA ASN A 14 -11.25 1.88 0.21
C ASN A 14 -11.86 3.29 0.01
N HIS A 15 -11.04 4.33 -0.03
CA HIS A 15 -11.50 5.69 -0.27
C HIS A 15 -11.98 5.88 -1.71
N LEU A 16 -11.21 5.41 -2.70
CA LEU A 16 -11.59 5.47 -4.12
C LEU A 16 -12.86 4.65 -4.39
N GLU A 17 -12.95 3.43 -3.86
CA GLU A 17 -14.14 2.59 -4.03
C GLU A 17 -15.40 3.28 -3.47
N LYS A 18 -15.32 3.91 -2.29
CA LYS A 18 -16.43 4.67 -1.72
C LYS A 18 -16.87 5.85 -2.60
N MET A 19 -15.92 6.63 -3.12
CA MET A 19 -16.25 7.74 -4.03
C MET A 19 -16.91 7.25 -5.32
N THR A 20 -16.49 6.08 -5.81
CA THR A 20 -17.05 5.49 -7.04
C THR A 20 -18.46 4.94 -6.80
N LEU A 21 -18.71 4.35 -5.62
CA LEU A 21 -20.00 3.78 -5.22
C LEU A 21 -21.07 4.86 -5.00
N GLU A 22 -20.74 6.03 -4.44
CA GLU A 22 -21.71 7.11 -4.20
C GLU A 22 -22.40 7.61 -5.49
N ASP A 23 -21.76 7.43 -6.65
CA ASP A 23 -22.28 7.82 -7.99
C ASP A 23 -23.10 6.69 -8.69
N LEU A 24 -23.19 5.48 -8.12
CA LEU A 24 -23.62 4.24 -8.79
C LEU A 24 -25.04 3.75 -8.40
N GLU A 25 -26.10 4.54 -8.59
CA GLU A 25 -27.51 4.14 -8.30
C GLU A 25 -27.96 2.78 -8.90
N GLN A 26 -27.20 2.25 -9.86
CA GLN A 26 -27.46 1.03 -10.64
C GLN A 26 -27.20 -0.29 -9.89
N ARG A 27 -26.47 -0.30 -8.76
CA ARG A 27 -26.29 -1.49 -7.88
C ARG A 27 -27.34 -1.56 -6.77
N SER A 28 -28.60 -1.36 -7.14
CA SER A 28 -29.76 -1.46 -6.24
C SER A 28 -30.61 -2.67 -6.61
N VAL A 29 -30.97 -3.44 -5.60
CA VAL A 29 -31.79 -4.64 -5.76
C VAL A 29 -33.27 -4.25 -5.91
N HIS A 30 -33.95 -4.81 -6.91
CA HIS A 30 -35.31 -4.41 -7.29
C HIS A 30 -36.40 -4.97 -6.36
N TYR A 31 -36.31 -6.26 -6.06
CA TYR A 31 -37.20 -7.02 -5.17
C TYR A 31 -36.50 -7.37 -3.83
N PRO A 32 -37.23 -7.55 -2.72
CA PRO A 32 -36.67 -8.07 -1.48
C PRO A 32 -35.89 -9.38 -1.65
N VAL A 33 -34.77 -9.51 -0.92
CA VAL A 33 -33.92 -10.71 -0.91
C VAL A 33 -33.77 -11.21 0.52
N VAL A 34 -34.03 -12.49 0.70
CA VAL A 34 -33.82 -13.21 1.96
C VAL A 34 -32.80 -14.32 1.71
N PHE A 35 -31.74 -14.36 2.51
CA PHE A 35 -30.77 -15.45 2.48
C PHE A 35 -31.04 -16.42 3.64
N LEU A 36 -31.27 -17.70 3.34
CA LEU A 36 -31.35 -18.78 4.33
C LEU A 36 -30.03 -19.55 4.33
N PHE A 37 -29.29 -19.51 5.43
CA PHE A 37 -28.08 -20.29 5.69
C PHE A 37 -28.43 -21.47 6.58
N LEU A 38 -28.14 -22.69 6.10
CA LEU A 38 -28.43 -23.92 6.84
C LEU A 38 -27.14 -24.67 7.20
N GLY A 39 -26.92 -24.84 8.51
CA GLY A 39 -25.80 -25.58 9.08
C GLY A 39 -24.63 -24.71 9.51
N ASP A 40 -23.74 -25.26 10.33
CA ASP A 40 -22.60 -24.54 10.88
C ASP A 40 -21.51 -24.25 9.82
N LYS A 41 -21.38 -25.11 8.80
CA LYS A 41 -20.35 -24.97 7.76
C LYS A 41 -20.56 -23.79 6.81
N VAL A 42 -21.68 -23.07 6.92
CA VAL A 42 -21.97 -21.89 6.10
C VAL A 42 -21.84 -20.57 6.86
N LEU A 43 -21.33 -20.58 8.09
CA LEU A 43 -21.11 -19.37 8.87
C LEU A 43 -20.15 -18.38 8.19
N ASP A 44 -19.07 -18.89 7.59
CA ASP A 44 -18.11 -18.05 6.85
C ASP A 44 -18.76 -17.46 5.59
N ALA A 45 -19.59 -18.24 4.90
CA ALA A 45 -20.40 -17.75 3.78
C ALA A 45 -21.33 -16.61 4.21
N LEU A 46 -22.00 -16.75 5.36
CA LEU A 46 -22.87 -15.71 5.92
C LEU A 46 -22.11 -14.41 6.18
N LYS A 47 -20.94 -14.48 6.84
CA LYS A 47 -20.11 -13.31 7.15
C LYS A 47 -19.62 -12.63 5.86
N SER A 48 -19.09 -13.41 4.92
CA SER A 48 -18.54 -12.90 3.67
C SER A 48 -19.61 -12.31 2.75
N ILE A 49 -20.72 -13.01 2.51
CA ILE A 49 -21.81 -12.51 1.64
C ILE A 49 -22.42 -11.24 2.22
N MET A 50 -22.63 -11.17 3.53
CA MET A 50 -23.11 -9.96 4.16
C MET A 50 -22.16 -8.78 3.97
N THR A 51 -20.85 -9.00 4.16
CA THR A 51 -19.84 -7.95 3.96
C THR A 51 -19.80 -7.48 2.50
N ILE A 52 -19.82 -8.42 1.55
CA ILE A 52 -19.84 -8.11 0.12
C ILE A 52 -21.10 -7.32 -0.27
N ASN A 53 -22.26 -7.71 0.25
CA ASN A 53 -23.51 -7.00 -0.02
C ASN A 53 -23.51 -5.60 0.62
N ASP A 54 -23.01 -5.45 1.86
CA ASP A 54 -22.89 -4.17 2.55
C ASP A 54 -22.00 -3.19 1.77
N GLU A 55 -20.92 -3.71 1.16
CA GLU A 55 -19.98 -2.91 0.35
C GLU A 55 -20.51 -2.59 -1.04
N LYS A 56 -21.18 -3.54 -1.71
CA LYS A 56 -21.53 -3.42 -3.14
C LYS A 56 -22.97 -3.01 -3.43
N TRP A 57 -23.93 -3.25 -2.53
CA TRP A 57 -25.35 -3.00 -2.79
C TRP A 57 -25.84 -1.76 -2.05
N HIS A 58 -26.50 -0.84 -2.75
CA HIS A 58 -26.99 0.40 -2.14
C HIS A 58 -28.10 0.22 -1.12
N ASN A 59 -28.98 -0.75 -1.33
CA ASN A 59 -30.08 -1.09 -0.42
C ASN A 59 -29.77 -2.36 0.40
N SER A 60 -28.49 -2.63 0.68
CA SER A 60 -28.01 -3.73 1.52
C SER A 60 -28.66 -3.76 2.90
N ALA A 61 -28.94 -2.58 3.49
CA ALA A 61 -29.65 -2.45 4.76
C ALA A 61 -31.06 -3.09 4.76
N GLY A 62 -31.67 -3.29 3.58
CA GLY A 62 -32.94 -3.98 3.43
C GLY A 62 -32.84 -5.51 3.41
N VAL A 63 -31.66 -6.06 3.10
CA VAL A 63 -31.43 -7.49 2.91
C VAL A 63 -31.45 -8.20 4.25
N VAL A 64 -32.15 -9.33 4.32
CA VAL A 64 -32.30 -10.10 5.55
C VAL A 64 -31.64 -11.46 5.43
N TYR A 65 -30.97 -11.86 6.52
CA TYR A 65 -30.20 -13.09 6.62
C TYR A 65 -30.83 -13.95 7.72
N PHE A 66 -31.07 -15.23 7.44
CA PHE A 66 -31.57 -16.19 8.41
C PHE A 66 -30.61 -17.37 8.52
N HIS A 67 -30.07 -17.61 9.70
CA HIS A 67 -29.11 -18.67 9.95
C HIS A 67 -29.71 -19.74 10.88
N VAL A 68 -29.86 -20.95 10.36
CA VAL A 68 -30.28 -22.13 11.11
C VAL A 68 -29.05 -22.96 11.42
N TYR A 69 -28.65 -23.01 12.69
CA TYR A 69 -27.31 -23.45 13.12
C TYR A 69 -27.35 -24.39 14.32
N GLN A 70 -26.26 -25.09 14.63
CA GLN A 70 -26.14 -25.94 15.82
C GLN A 70 -25.15 -25.40 16.86
N THR A 71 -24.04 -24.81 16.43
CA THR A 71 -22.95 -24.36 17.34
C THR A 71 -22.96 -22.86 17.57
N GLU A 72 -22.60 -22.07 16.56
CA GLU A 72 -22.45 -20.63 16.67
C GLU A 72 -23.09 -19.86 15.52
N THR A 73 -23.42 -18.60 15.80
CA THR A 73 -23.98 -17.64 14.82
C THR A 73 -23.46 -16.24 15.12
N ILE A 74 -23.78 -15.29 14.24
CA ILE A 74 -23.47 -13.87 14.44
C ILE A 74 -24.71 -13.10 14.92
N ASN A 75 -24.48 -12.05 15.71
CA ASN A 75 -25.55 -11.18 16.20
C ASN A 75 -25.45 -9.79 15.53
N LYS A 76 -26.39 -9.49 14.64
CA LYS A 76 -26.56 -8.21 13.93
C LYS A 76 -28.05 -7.97 13.66
N ASP A 77 -28.46 -6.72 13.47
CA ASP A 77 -29.89 -6.34 13.33
C ASP A 77 -30.61 -7.01 12.15
N ASN A 78 -29.92 -7.25 11.03
CA ASN A 78 -30.47 -7.91 9.84
C ASN A 78 -30.24 -9.43 9.81
N VAL A 79 -29.72 -10.03 10.90
CA VAL A 79 -29.45 -11.46 11.00
C VAL A 79 -30.37 -12.08 12.03
N PHE A 80 -31.31 -12.89 11.55
CA PHE A 80 -32.15 -13.75 12.35
C PHE A 80 -31.48 -15.11 12.49
N SER A 81 -31.68 -15.78 13.62
CA SER A 81 -31.08 -17.10 13.81
C SER A 81 -31.94 -18.01 14.64
N ALA A 82 -31.88 -19.30 14.35
CA ALA A 82 -32.58 -20.35 15.10
C ALA A 82 -31.62 -21.51 15.35
N GLN A 83 -31.53 -21.94 16.61
CA GLN A 83 -30.60 -22.99 17.00
C GLN A 83 -31.30 -24.36 16.97
N LEU A 84 -30.74 -25.27 16.15
CA LEU A 84 -31.08 -26.68 16.10
C LEU A 84 -30.31 -27.48 17.17
N PRO A 85 -30.90 -28.57 17.69
CA PRO A 85 -30.18 -29.49 18.55
C PRO A 85 -29.19 -30.32 17.71
N GLY A 86 -27.99 -30.61 18.26
CA GLY A 86 -27.00 -31.35 17.48
C GLY A 86 -25.59 -31.50 18.07
N GLN A 87 -25.25 -30.76 19.12
CA GLN A 87 -23.89 -30.75 19.67
C GLN A 87 -23.48 -32.08 20.35
N SER A 88 -24.44 -32.88 20.83
CA SER A 88 -24.20 -34.11 21.60
C SER A 88 -24.59 -35.40 20.88
N PHE A 89 -24.96 -35.35 19.61
CA PHE A 89 -25.37 -36.54 18.86
C PHE A 89 -24.17 -37.37 18.38
N ASP A 90 -24.31 -38.68 18.46
CA ASP A 90 -23.34 -39.63 17.90
C ASP A 90 -23.22 -39.46 16.38
N THR A 91 -22.01 -39.57 15.85
CA THR A 91 -21.69 -39.31 14.44
C THR A 91 -22.43 -40.26 13.49
N VAL A 92 -22.75 -41.48 13.94
CA VAL A 92 -23.46 -42.51 13.18
C VAL A 92 -24.92 -42.13 12.88
N GLU A 93 -25.60 -41.49 13.84
CA GLU A 93 -27.03 -41.15 13.77
C GLU A 93 -27.28 -39.64 13.70
N LYS A 94 -26.23 -38.83 13.58
CA LYS A 94 -26.32 -37.37 13.71
C LYS A 94 -27.37 -36.75 12.81
N ARG A 95 -27.37 -37.07 11.51
CA ARG A 95 -28.34 -36.55 10.53
C ARG A 95 -29.77 -36.94 10.88
N LYS A 96 -30.00 -38.24 11.13
CA LYS A 96 -31.32 -38.75 11.50
C LYS A 96 -31.89 -38.11 12.78
N LYS A 97 -31.07 -37.96 13.82
CA LYS A 97 -31.48 -37.31 15.07
C LYS A 97 -31.78 -35.82 14.91
N ILE A 98 -31.03 -35.11 14.07
CA ILE A 98 -31.36 -33.72 13.72
C ILE A 98 -32.74 -33.66 13.07
N PHE A 99 -33.03 -34.56 12.13
CA PHE A 99 -34.34 -34.64 11.51
C PHE A 99 -35.46 -34.94 12.52
N GLU A 100 -35.33 -36.00 13.31
CA GLU A 100 -36.33 -36.43 14.31
C GLU A 100 -36.61 -35.31 15.33
N SER A 101 -35.56 -34.61 15.78
CA SER A 101 -35.70 -33.57 16.80
C SER A 101 -36.61 -32.41 16.40
N LEU A 102 -36.74 -32.11 15.10
CA LEU A 102 -37.62 -31.04 14.63
C LEU A 102 -39.11 -31.38 14.84
N TYR A 103 -39.45 -32.67 14.77
CA TYR A 103 -40.83 -33.15 14.90
C TYR A 103 -41.18 -33.54 16.33
N GLU A 104 -40.19 -33.89 17.15
CA GLU A 104 -40.38 -34.25 18.56
C GLU A 104 -40.46 -33.02 19.48
N ASP A 105 -39.75 -31.93 19.16
CA ASP A 105 -39.67 -30.73 19.99
C ASP A 105 -40.51 -29.56 19.44
N ASP A 106 -41.79 -29.54 19.85
CA ASP A 106 -42.72 -28.46 19.52
C ASP A 106 -42.22 -27.07 19.94
N SER A 107 -41.45 -26.98 21.04
CA SER A 107 -40.95 -25.68 21.52
C SER A 107 -39.96 -25.07 20.53
N LYS A 108 -39.14 -25.91 19.88
CA LYS A 108 -38.19 -25.49 18.86
C LYS A 108 -38.88 -25.10 17.57
N LEU A 109 -39.90 -25.86 17.15
CA LEU A 109 -40.68 -25.52 15.97
C LEU A 109 -41.41 -24.17 16.15
N ILE A 110 -41.92 -23.88 17.36
CA ILE A 110 -42.49 -22.57 17.70
C ILE A 110 -41.44 -21.45 17.62
N GLU A 111 -40.23 -21.68 18.16
CA GLU A 111 -39.13 -20.72 18.11
C GLU A 111 -38.76 -20.36 16.66
N ILE A 112 -38.64 -21.36 15.79
CA ILE A 112 -38.36 -21.19 14.36
C ILE A 112 -39.50 -20.41 13.68
N ASN A 113 -40.76 -20.81 13.90
CA ASN A 113 -41.93 -20.12 13.34
C ASN A 113 -41.98 -18.65 13.76
N ARG A 114 -41.73 -18.35 15.04
CA ARG A 114 -41.69 -16.98 15.56
C ARG A 114 -40.58 -16.16 14.90
N THR A 115 -39.40 -16.74 14.77
CA THR A 115 -38.24 -16.09 14.15
C THR A 115 -38.50 -15.76 12.68
N ILE A 116 -39.10 -16.69 11.93
CA ILE A 116 -39.48 -16.46 10.53
C ILE A 116 -40.54 -15.35 10.39
N ARG A 117 -41.54 -15.30 11.30
CA ARG A 117 -42.54 -14.22 11.31
C ARG A 117 -41.91 -12.85 11.62
N SER A 118 -40.97 -12.79 12.55
CA SER A 118 -40.20 -11.57 12.82
C SER A 118 -39.37 -11.13 11.62
N LEU A 119 -38.73 -12.08 10.94
CA LEU A 119 -38.02 -11.83 9.68
C LEU A 119 -38.96 -11.26 8.61
N SER A 120 -40.11 -11.87 8.38
CA SER A 120 -41.10 -11.41 7.40
C SER A 120 -41.53 -9.95 7.69
N SER A 121 -41.74 -9.63 8.97
CA SER A 121 -42.07 -8.27 9.41
C SER A 121 -40.94 -7.28 9.11
N LYS A 122 -39.67 -7.64 9.37
CA LYS A 122 -38.50 -6.80 9.06
C LYS A 122 -38.34 -6.54 7.56
N VAL A 123 -38.58 -7.55 6.72
CA VAL A 123 -38.56 -7.38 5.26
C VAL A 123 -39.64 -6.39 4.82
N ALA A 124 -40.85 -6.47 5.40
CA ALA A 124 -41.94 -5.55 5.11
C ALA A 124 -41.65 -4.09 5.58
N GLU A 125 -41.02 -3.92 6.75
CA GLU A 125 -40.58 -2.60 7.27
C GLU A 125 -39.61 -1.91 6.31
N ASN A 126 -38.68 -2.67 5.73
CA ASN A 126 -37.71 -2.20 4.75
C ASN A 126 -38.30 -2.05 3.33
N GLY A 127 -39.61 -2.19 3.16
CA GLY A 127 -40.26 -2.20 1.85
C GLY A 127 -40.08 -0.92 1.03
N LYS A 128 -39.80 0.23 1.67
CA LYS A 128 -39.51 1.51 1.00
C LYS A 128 -38.16 1.52 0.25
N SER A 129 -37.26 0.61 0.62
CA SER A 129 -35.92 0.49 0.02
C SER A 129 -35.93 -0.30 -1.30
N TYR A 130 -37.06 -0.93 -1.65
CA TYR A 130 -37.23 -1.73 -2.85
C TYR A 130 -38.11 -1.03 -3.89
N SER A 131 -37.88 -1.34 -5.17
CA SER A 131 -38.68 -0.78 -6.26
C SER A 131 -40.04 -1.48 -6.43
N SER A 132 -40.14 -2.74 -6.00
CA SER A 132 -41.40 -3.51 -5.99
C SER A 132 -41.41 -4.53 -4.85
N LEU A 133 -42.59 -4.77 -4.27
CA LEU A 133 -42.84 -5.78 -3.22
C LEU A 133 -43.73 -6.92 -3.71
N GLU A 134 -43.94 -7.05 -5.02
CA GLU A 134 -44.80 -8.13 -5.53
C GLU A 134 -44.14 -9.50 -5.43
N ARG A 135 -42.81 -9.54 -5.56
CA ARG A 135 -41.99 -10.74 -5.58
C ARG A 135 -40.91 -10.67 -4.53
N LEU A 136 -40.52 -11.83 -3.99
CA LEU A 136 -39.39 -11.99 -3.09
C LEU A 136 -38.46 -13.09 -3.63
N ASN A 137 -37.15 -12.85 -3.55
CA ASN A 137 -36.14 -13.86 -3.88
C ASN A 137 -35.59 -14.49 -2.59
N LEU A 138 -35.76 -15.79 -2.47
CA LEU A 138 -35.26 -16.60 -1.37
C LEU A 138 -34.03 -17.39 -1.83
N CYS A 139 -32.88 -17.11 -1.23
CA CYS A 139 -31.60 -17.71 -1.59
C CYS A 139 -31.18 -18.67 -0.48
N VAL A 140 -31.31 -19.97 -0.72
CA VAL A 140 -30.94 -21.01 0.24
C VAL A 140 -29.48 -21.38 0.03
N ILE A 141 -28.67 -21.40 1.08
CA ILE A 141 -27.24 -21.67 1.05
C ILE A 141 -26.95 -22.76 2.07
N THR A 142 -26.32 -23.85 1.63
CA THR A 142 -25.90 -24.96 2.49
C THR A 142 -24.58 -25.52 2.00
N ALA A 143 -23.75 -26.01 2.92
CA ALA A 143 -22.67 -26.92 2.54
C ALA A 143 -23.27 -28.32 2.31
N ILE A 144 -22.84 -29.01 1.25
CA ILE A 144 -23.43 -30.31 0.89
C ILE A 144 -23.11 -31.41 1.91
N ASP A 145 -22.03 -31.23 2.69
CA ASP A 145 -21.52 -32.19 3.67
C ASP A 145 -21.89 -31.82 5.12
N ASP A 146 -22.72 -30.79 5.32
CA ASP A 146 -23.25 -30.40 6.62
C ASP A 146 -24.41 -31.32 7.04
N PRO A 147 -24.42 -31.90 8.25
CA PRO A 147 -25.52 -32.72 8.73
C PRO A 147 -26.89 -32.00 8.81
N ALA A 148 -26.93 -30.67 8.97
CA ALA A 148 -28.16 -29.89 9.06
C ALA A 148 -28.98 -29.91 7.76
N ASN A 149 -28.32 -30.16 6.62
CA ASN A 149 -28.95 -30.07 5.30
C ASN A 149 -30.06 -31.09 5.06
N ILE A 150 -30.18 -32.09 5.94
CA ILE A 150 -31.33 -33.01 5.96
C ILE A 150 -32.67 -32.27 6.19
N LEU A 151 -32.64 -31.10 6.82
CA LEU A 151 -33.81 -30.26 7.10
C LEU A 151 -34.08 -29.20 6.00
N ILE A 152 -33.40 -29.29 4.86
CA ILE A 152 -33.48 -28.23 3.84
C ILE A 152 -34.89 -28.06 3.28
N GLN A 153 -35.64 -29.15 3.15
CA GLN A 153 -37.01 -29.13 2.65
C GLN A 153 -37.94 -28.45 3.67
N GLU A 154 -37.85 -28.80 4.96
CA GLU A 154 -38.70 -28.27 6.02
C GLU A 154 -38.45 -26.78 6.20
N MET A 155 -37.18 -26.37 6.31
CA MET A 155 -36.81 -24.97 6.52
C MET A 155 -37.20 -24.10 5.32
N THR A 156 -36.95 -24.58 4.10
CA THR A 156 -37.29 -23.84 2.87
C THR A 156 -38.80 -23.68 2.72
N LEU A 157 -39.57 -24.77 2.89
CA LEU A 157 -41.02 -24.74 2.71
C LEU A 157 -41.73 -23.98 3.83
N LEU A 158 -41.28 -24.09 5.08
CA LEU A 158 -41.81 -23.31 6.20
C LEU A 158 -41.60 -21.81 5.95
N LEU A 159 -40.39 -21.42 5.57
CA LEU A 159 -40.04 -20.04 5.25
C LEU A 159 -40.86 -19.52 4.07
N LYS A 160 -40.93 -20.29 2.97
CA LYS A 160 -41.76 -19.96 1.80
C LYS A 160 -43.23 -19.80 2.16
N SER A 161 -43.80 -20.68 2.99
CA SER A 161 -45.20 -20.63 3.41
C SER A 161 -45.52 -19.36 4.20
N ILE A 162 -44.68 -19.00 5.17
CA ILE A 162 -44.89 -17.78 5.98
C ILE A 162 -44.68 -16.51 5.12
N LEU A 163 -43.68 -16.48 4.25
CA LEU A 163 -43.45 -15.34 3.36
C LEU A 163 -44.60 -15.16 2.35
N HIS A 164 -45.28 -16.23 1.94
CA HIS A 164 -46.38 -16.16 0.98
C HIS A 164 -47.62 -15.46 1.58
N GLU A 165 -47.69 -15.29 2.89
CA GLU A 165 -48.71 -14.46 3.55
C GLU A 165 -48.53 -12.97 3.22
N SER A 166 -47.30 -12.54 2.91
CA SER A 166 -46.93 -11.14 2.67
C SER A 166 -46.59 -10.80 1.21
N PHE A 167 -46.19 -11.79 0.40
CA PHE A 167 -45.72 -11.59 -0.98
C PHE A 167 -46.52 -12.42 -1.99
N LYS A 168 -46.72 -11.91 -3.22
CA LYS A 168 -47.52 -12.60 -4.26
C LYS A 168 -46.77 -13.75 -4.92
N SER A 169 -45.46 -13.63 -5.08
CA SER A 169 -44.60 -14.67 -5.65
C SER A 169 -43.28 -14.77 -4.91
N ILE A 170 -42.81 -15.99 -4.73
CA ILE A 170 -41.54 -16.29 -4.08
C ILE A 170 -40.76 -17.19 -5.02
N GLU A 171 -39.61 -16.71 -5.47
CA GLU A 171 -38.66 -17.54 -6.20
C GLU A 171 -37.59 -18.06 -5.26
N VAL A 172 -37.24 -19.33 -5.40
CA VAL A 172 -36.36 -20.03 -4.47
C VAL A 172 -35.19 -20.63 -5.23
N ASP A 173 -33.99 -20.12 -5.01
CA ASP A 173 -32.75 -20.67 -5.55
C ASP A 173 -31.94 -21.35 -4.45
N LEU A 174 -31.28 -22.46 -4.77
CA LEU A 174 -30.36 -23.16 -3.87
C LEU A 174 -28.91 -23.01 -4.34
N TYR A 175 -28.01 -22.75 -3.39
CA TYR A 175 -26.57 -22.75 -3.56
C TYR A 175 -25.95 -23.83 -2.66
N GLY A 176 -25.55 -24.94 -3.28
CA GLY A 176 -24.84 -26.04 -2.63
C GLY A 176 -23.32 -25.83 -2.73
N LEU A 177 -22.68 -25.60 -1.58
CA LEU A 177 -21.24 -25.41 -1.50
C LEU A 177 -20.53 -26.76 -1.34
N ILE A 178 -19.57 -27.02 -2.22
CA ILE A 178 -18.76 -28.24 -2.27
C ILE A 178 -17.31 -27.88 -1.91
N LYS A 179 -16.73 -28.64 -0.98
CA LYS A 179 -15.33 -28.52 -0.59
C LYS A 179 -14.61 -29.82 -0.94
N GLU A 180 -13.76 -29.79 -1.95
CA GLU A 180 -12.98 -30.94 -2.41
C GLU A 180 -11.56 -30.96 -1.84
N LYS A 181 -11.10 -29.86 -1.24
CA LYS A 181 -9.77 -29.78 -0.61
C LYS A 181 -9.61 -30.82 0.51
N GLN A 182 -8.60 -31.68 0.38
CA GLN A 182 -8.39 -32.88 1.20
C GLN A 182 -7.61 -32.63 2.51
N ASP A 183 -7.88 -31.53 3.22
CA ASP A 183 -7.12 -31.15 4.43
C ASP A 183 -7.75 -31.63 5.76
N GLU A 184 -8.90 -32.33 5.73
CA GLU A 184 -9.63 -32.74 6.94
C GLU A 184 -9.56 -34.24 7.24
N ASP A 185 -9.30 -34.58 8.51
CA ASP A 185 -9.23 -35.96 9.05
C ASP A 185 -10.51 -36.81 8.84
N ASN A 186 -11.63 -36.17 8.45
CA ASN A 186 -12.94 -36.79 8.22
C ASN A 186 -13.44 -36.73 6.77
N TYR A 187 -12.54 -36.57 5.78
CA TYR A 187 -12.90 -36.46 4.35
C TYR A 187 -13.91 -37.54 3.88
N ALA A 188 -13.73 -38.80 4.30
CA ALA A 188 -14.58 -39.90 3.85
C ALA A 188 -16.04 -39.78 4.35
N LEU A 189 -16.24 -39.28 5.58
CA LEU A 189 -17.59 -39.06 6.14
C LEU A 189 -18.23 -37.81 5.53
N ALA A 190 -17.47 -36.74 5.34
CA ALA A 190 -17.93 -35.53 4.65
C ALA A 190 -18.39 -35.86 3.22
N ALA A 191 -17.59 -36.64 2.47
CA ALA A 191 -17.96 -37.14 1.16
C ALA A 191 -19.27 -37.94 1.21
N ALA A 192 -19.42 -38.87 2.16
CA ALA A 192 -20.65 -39.66 2.31
C ALA A 192 -21.88 -38.79 2.60
N ASN A 193 -21.78 -37.79 3.49
CA ASN A 193 -22.84 -36.82 3.75
C ASN A 193 -23.19 -36.00 2.49
N GLY A 194 -22.17 -35.57 1.75
CA GLY A 194 -22.33 -34.88 0.47
C GLY A 194 -23.14 -35.69 -0.55
N ILE A 195 -22.77 -36.96 -0.76
CA ILE A 195 -23.52 -37.86 -1.65
C ILE A 195 -24.95 -38.08 -1.16
N SER A 196 -25.14 -38.24 0.15
CA SER A 196 -26.47 -38.39 0.76
C SER A 196 -27.37 -37.19 0.41
N PHE A 197 -26.85 -35.98 0.58
CA PHE A 197 -27.56 -34.76 0.24
C PHE A 197 -27.84 -34.63 -1.27
N LEU A 198 -26.87 -34.93 -2.14
CA LEU A 198 -27.09 -34.87 -3.60
C LEU A 198 -28.19 -35.84 -4.06
N LYS A 199 -28.30 -37.02 -3.44
CA LYS A 199 -29.39 -37.97 -3.71
C LYS A 199 -30.75 -37.49 -3.23
N GLU A 200 -30.80 -36.85 -2.06
CA GLU A 200 -32.02 -36.21 -1.57
C GLU A 200 -32.43 -35.07 -2.51
N LEU A 201 -31.48 -34.24 -2.94
CA LEU A 201 -31.67 -33.14 -3.87
C LEU A 201 -32.22 -33.59 -5.23
N ASP A 202 -31.76 -34.71 -5.78
CA ASP A 202 -32.34 -35.31 -7.00
C ASP A 202 -33.84 -35.61 -6.82
N SER A 203 -34.26 -36.05 -5.64
CA SER A 203 -35.68 -36.26 -5.33
C SER A 203 -36.44 -34.93 -5.19
N LEU A 204 -35.84 -33.93 -4.54
CA LEU A 204 -36.45 -32.61 -4.32
C LEU A 204 -36.62 -31.81 -5.62
N GLN A 205 -35.76 -32.04 -6.61
CA GLN A 205 -35.82 -31.35 -7.91
C GLN A 205 -36.60 -32.11 -8.99
N HIS A 206 -37.25 -33.22 -8.66
CA HIS A 206 -38.09 -33.94 -9.61
C HIS A 206 -39.38 -33.16 -9.91
N ASP A 207 -39.85 -33.18 -11.17
CA ASP A 207 -41.08 -32.50 -11.58
C ASP A 207 -42.37 -32.98 -10.85
N HIS A 208 -42.32 -34.16 -10.20
CA HIS A 208 -43.42 -34.76 -9.46
C HIS A 208 -43.26 -34.66 -7.94
N TYR A 209 -42.27 -33.91 -7.47
CA TYR A 209 -42.07 -33.72 -6.04
C TYR A 209 -43.25 -33.00 -5.41
N SER A 210 -43.76 -33.53 -4.30
CA SER A 210 -44.83 -32.93 -3.51
C SER A 210 -44.53 -33.12 -2.04
N PHE A 211 -45.04 -32.21 -1.21
CA PHE A 211 -44.78 -32.21 0.22
C PHE A 211 -46.04 -31.82 0.97
N HIS A 212 -46.30 -32.46 2.11
CA HIS A 212 -47.42 -32.13 2.98
C HIS A 212 -47.12 -32.52 4.42
N GLN A 213 -46.92 -31.54 5.29
CA GLN A 213 -46.68 -31.77 6.72
C GLN A 213 -47.08 -30.58 7.58
N GLU A 214 -47.38 -30.83 8.86
CA GLU A 214 -47.80 -29.84 9.85
C GLU A 214 -46.61 -29.09 10.49
N LEU A 215 -45.93 -28.26 9.70
CA LEU A 215 -44.73 -27.51 10.13
C LEU A 215 -45.02 -26.14 10.73
N GLN A 216 -46.16 -25.52 10.40
CA GLN A 216 -46.52 -24.22 10.98
C GLN A 216 -47.19 -24.45 12.34
N LEU A 217 -46.49 -24.09 13.41
CA LEU A 217 -46.99 -24.18 14.79
C LEU A 217 -47.08 -22.77 15.39
N THR A 218 -48.26 -22.40 15.89
CA THR A 218 -48.45 -21.12 16.59
C THR A 218 -48.13 -21.23 18.08
N ASP A 219 -47.98 -20.10 18.76
CA ASP A 219 -47.80 -20.05 20.23
C ASP A 219 -48.99 -20.69 20.99
N ASP A 220 -50.17 -20.73 20.37
CA ASP A 220 -51.38 -21.37 20.89
C ASP A 220 -51.46 -22.87 20.55
N LEU A 221 -50.36 -23.48 20.07
CA LEU A 221 -50.25 -24.89 19.67
C LEU A 221 -51.15 -25.30 18.49
N LEU A 222 -51.57 -24.34 17.65
CA LEU A 222 -52.34 -24.64 16.45
C LEU A 222 -51.39 -25.04 15.32
N ARG A 223 -51.60 -26.24 14.78
CA ARG A 223 -50.86 -26.80 13.64
C ARG A 223 -51.54 -26.44 12.33
N ILE A 224 -50.76 -25.85 11.41
CA ILE A 224 -51.18 -25.53 10.05
C ILE A 224 -50.31 -26.36 9.10
N PRO A 225 -50.93 -27.08 8.13
CA PRO A 225 -50.17 -27.84 7.16
C PRO A 225 -49.46 -26.92 6.16
N VAL A 226 -48.17 -27.18 5.96
CA VAL A 226 -47.37 -26.65 4.86
C VAL A 226 -47.45 -27.66 3.72
N SER A 227 -47.94 -27.22 2.56
CA SER A 227 -48.10 -28.05 1.37
C SER A 227 -47.39 -27.47 0.16
N HIS A 228 -46.69 -28.33 -0.59
CA HIS A 228 -46.09 -28.01 -1.89
C HIS A 228 -46.71 -28.91 -2.97
N SER A 229 -47.28 -28.28 -3.99
CA SER A 229 -47.86 -28.96 -5.15
C SER A 229 -46.77 -29.58 -6.04
N SER A 230 -47.14 -30.61 -6.82
CA SER A 230 -46.26 -31.31 -7.77
C SER A 230 -45.40 -30.37 -8.63
N ALA A 231 -44.16 -30.13 -8.20
CA ALA A 231 -43.17 -29.30 -8.88
C ALA A 231 -41.80 -29.44 -8.19
N PRO A 232 -40.68 -29.13 -8.86
CA PRO A 232 -39.39 -29.01 -8.21
C PRO A 232 -39.43 -28.01 -7.03
N LEU A 233 -38.70 -28.29 -5.97
CA LEU A 233 -38.66 -27.42 -4.78
C LEU A 233 -37.99 -26.07 -5.07
N PHE A 234 -36.88 -26.11 -5.82
CA PHE A 234 -36.06 -24.96 -6.17
C PHE A 234 -36.19 -24.60 -7.65
N ASP A 235 -36.22 -23.31 -7.96
CA ASP A 235 -36.26 -22.77 -9.32
C ASP A 235 -34.95 -23.06 -10.06
N LEU A 236 -33.80 -22.75 -9.43
CA LEU A 236 -32.47 -23.16 -9.85
C LEU A 236 -31.67 -23.72 -8.67
N VAL A 237 -30.76 -24.63 -8.99
CA VAL A 237 -29.81 -25.18 -8.02
C VAL A 237 -28.40 -25.02 -8.58
N PHE A 238 -27.63 -24.16 -7.92
CA PHE A 238 -26.22 -23.93 -8.19
C PHE A 238 -25.36 -24.79 -7.29
N LEU A 239 -24.48 -25.59 -7.88
CA LEU A 239 -23.46 -26.35 -7.16
C LEU A 239 -22.12 -25.67 -7.41
N LEU A 240 -21.48 -25.18 -6.35
CA LEU A 240 -20.24 -24.40 -6.41
C LEU A 240 -19.14 -25.10 -5.62
N SER A 241 -18.08 -25.52 -6.29
CA SER A 241 -16.91 -26.20 -5.74
C SER A 241 -15.76 -25.24 -5.50
N ASP A 242 -14.83 -25.61 -4.62
CA ASP A 242 -13.51 -24.98 -4.50
C ASP A 242 -12.53 -25.41 -5.61
N LYS A 243 -12.99 -26.33 -6.47
CA LYS A 243 -12.28 -26.84 -7.64
C LYS A 243 -12.97 -26.40 -8.93
N ASN A 244 -12.19 -25.81 -9.85
CA ASN A 244 -12.71 -25.39 -11.15
C ASN A 244 -12.78 -26.54 -12.17
N GLU A 245 -13.34 -26.27 -13.34
CA GLU A 245 -13.50 -27.26 -14.41
C GLU A 245 -12.18 -27.83 -14.95
N THR A 246 -11.08 -27.06 -14.86
CA THR A 246 -9.72 -27.51 -15.22
C THR A 246 -9.08 -28.39 -14.15
N GLY A 247 -9.71 -28.49 -12.98
CA GLY A 247 -9.30 -29.31 -11.86
C GLY A 247 -8.31 -28.65 -10.91
N LEU A 248 -8.08 -27.34 -11.06
CA LEU A 248 -7.25 -26.52 -10.16
C LEU A 248 -8.05 -26.14 -8.91
N ILE A 249 -7.38 -26.18 -7.76
CA ILE A 249 -7.92 -25.71 -6.48
C ILE A 249 -7.14 -24.45 -6.11
N SER A 250 -7.83 -23.30 -6.09
CA SER A 250 -7.26 -22.04 -5.62
C SER A 250 -7.59 -21.82 -4.15
N SER A 251 -6.68 -21.17 -3.41
CA SER A 251 -6.96 -20.74 -2.04
C SER A 251 -8.11 -19.73 -1.94
N GLU A 252 -8.39 -19.01 -3.03
CA GLU A 252 -9.43 -17.96 -3.08
C GLU A 252 -10.78 -18.47 -3.61
N ALA A 253 -10.85 -19.72 -4.10
CA ALA A 253 -12.03 -20.27 -4.78
C ALA A 253 -13.30 -20.23 -3.90
N ILE A 254 -13.16 -20.48 -2.59
CA ILE A 254 -14.28 -20.42 -1.64
C ILE A 254 -14.80 -18.99 -1.48
N GLN A 255 -13.91 -17.99 -1.39
CA GLN A 255 -14.31 -16.59 -1.29
C GLN A 255 -14.95 -16.11 -2.60
N GLN A 256 -14.43 -16.56 -3.74
CA GLN A 256 -15.03 -16.32 -5.06
C GLN A 256 -16.43 -16.95 -5.16
N ASN A 257 -16.67 -18.13 -4.57
CA ASN A 257 -18.02 -18.71 -4.50
C ASN A 257 -19.01 -17.79 -3.76
N TYR A 258 -18.58 -17.14 -2.68
CA TYR A 258 -19.43 -16.19 -1.94
C TYR A 258 -19.70 -14.92 -2.76
N GLU A 259 -18.69 -14.41 -3.45
CA GLU A 259 -18.83 -13.26 -4.35
C GLU A 259 -19.75 -13.59 -5.55
N MET A 260 -19.65 -14.78 -6.11
CA MET A 260 -20.56 -15.29 -7.15
C MET A 260 -22.01 -15.32 -6.70
N ILE A 261 -22.29 -15.83 -5.49
CA ILE A 261 -23.66 -15.87 -4.96
C ILE A 261 -24.24 -14.46 -4.87
N SER A 262 -23.49 -13.49 -4.36
CA SER A 262 -23.92 -12.09 -4.33
C SER A 262 -24.21 -11.56 -5.75
N HIS A 263 -23.27 -11.73 -6.69
CA HIS A 263 -23.41 -11.23 -8.05
C HIS A 263 -24.54 -11.87 -8.85
N LEU A 264 -24.77 -13.17 -8.69
CA LEU A 264 -25.91 -13.88 -9.31
C LEU A 264 -27.24 -13.28 -8.85
N ASN A 265 -27.35 -12.98 -7.56
CA ASN A 265 -28.55 -12.37 -6.99
C ASN A 265 -28.74 -10.94 -7.46
N LEU A 266 -27.66 -10.18 -7.60
CA LEU A 266 -27.71 -8.83 -8.17
C LEU A 266 -28.13 -8.88 -9.64
N LEU A 267 -27.54 -9.75 -10.46
CA LEU A 267 -27.85 -9.92 -11.88
C LEU A 267 -29.31 -10.33 -12.11
N LYS A 268 -29.83 -11.26 -11.29
CA LYS A 268 -31.23 -11.70 -11.30
C LYS A 268 -32.21 -10.59 -10.89
N ASN A 269 -31.80 -9.71 -9.99
CA ASN A 269 -32.69 -8.79 -9.29
C ASN A 269 -32.41 -7.32 -9.60
N ARG A 270 -31.84 -7.07 -10.78
CA ARG A 270 -31.46 -5.72 -11.20
C ARG A 270 -32.66 -4.94 -11.73
N LYS A 271 -32.67 -3.63 -11.49
CA LYS A 271 -33.68 -2.74 -12.07
C LYS A 271 -33.46 -2.61 -13.59
N LEU A 272 -34.52 -2.79 -14.38
CA LEU A 272 -34.50 -2.59 -15.83
C LEU A 272 -34.00 -1.18 -16.18
N ILE A 273 -32.93 -1.13 -16.99
CA ILE A 273 -32.28 0.11 -17.44
C ILE A 273 -33.17 0.77 -18.51
N LYS A 274 -33.34 2.09 -18.42
CA LYS A 274 -34.15 2.87 -19.40
C LYS A 274 -33.42 3.09 -20.73
N ASP A 275 -32.09 3.09 -20.71
CA ASP A 275 -31.21 3.19 -21.86
C ASP A 275 -30.87 1.78 -22.39
N TYR A 276 -31.79 1.20 -23.17
CA TYR A 276 -31.62 -0.13 -23.73
C TYR A 276 -30.86 -0.07 -25.06
N HIS A 277 -29.77 -0.83 -25.19
CA HIS A 277 -29.09 -1.09 -26.46
C HIS A 277 -29.38 -2.53 -26.90
N GLU A 278 -29.56 -2.81 -28.20
CA GLU A 278 -29.91 -4.16 -28.71
C GLU A 278 -28.87 -5.26 -28.36
N LYS A 279 -27.64 -4.86 -28.03
CA LYS A 279 -26.53 -5.76 -27.61
C LYS A 279 -26.42 -5.88 -26.08
N MET A 280 -27.19 -5.11 -25.31
CA MET A 280 -27.31 -5.26 -23.86
C MET A 280 -28.36 -6.34 -23.56
N ASP A 281 -28.04 -7.59 -23.90
CA ASP A 281 -28.94 -8.68 -23.54
C ASP A 281 -28.92 -8.85 -22.02
N SER A 282 -30.10 -8.78 -21.42
CA SER A 282 -30.27 -8.84 -19.97
C SER A 282 -30.47 -10.29 -19.53
N TYR A 283 -29.97 -10.62 -18.34
CA TYR A 283 -30.19 -11.95 -17.78
C TYR A 283 -31.68 -12.18 -17.54
N ASN A 284 -32.19 -13.29 -18.08
CA ASN A 284 -33.55 -13.74 -17.85
C ASN A 284 -33.52 -15.11 -17.18
N HIS A 285 -33.83 -15.11 -15.89
CA HIS A 285 -33.79 -16.29 -15.03
C HIS A 285 -34.69 -17.43 -15.53
N ALA A 286 -35.90 -17.11 -16.01
CA ALA A 286 -36.82 -18.11 -16.54
C ALA A 286 -36.33 -18.71 -17.86
N ALA A 287 -35.70 -17.89 -18.72
CA ALA A 287 -35.12 -18.36 -19.98
C ALA A 287 -33.93 -19.29 -19.75
N PHE A 288 -33.01 -18.92 -18.84
CA PHE A 288 -31.88 -19.78 -18.48
C PHE A 288 -32.35 -21.11 -17.88
N ARG A 289 -33.34 -21.08 -16.96
CA ARG A 289 -33.93 -22.29 -16.37
C ARG A 289 -34.52 -23.23 -17.42
N LEU A 290 -35.22 -22.70 -18.42
CA LEU A 290 -35.75 -23.49 -19.53
C LEU A 290 -34.63 -24.03 -20.42
N ALA A 291 -33.61 -23.22 -20.68
CA ALA A 291 -32.49 -23.59 -21.52
C ALA A 291 -31.67 -24.75 -20.92
N ILE A 292 -31.42 -24.76 -19.61
CA ILE A 292 -30.64 -25.84 -18.96
C ILE A 292 -31.41 -27.15 -18.84
N LYS A 293 -32.75 -27.12 -18.72
CA LYS A 293 -33.59 -28.34 -18.64
C LYS A 293 -33.58 -29.14 -19.94
N GLY A 294 -33.45 -28.46 -21.09
CA GLY A 294 -33.52 -29.11 -22.40
C GLY A 294 -34.81 -29.91 -22.58
N ASN A 295 -34.72 -31.09 -23.18
CA ASN A 295 -35.86 -32.01 -23.40
C ASN A 295 -35.96 -33.14 -22.36
N HIS A 296 -35.19 -33.07 -21.26
CA HIS A 296 -35.08 -34.16 -20.31
C HIS A 296 -36.03 -33.98 -19.11
N GLY A 297 -36.64 -35.08 -18.66
CA GLY A 297 -37.47 -35.12 -17.44
C GLY A 297 -36.69 -35.41 -16.16
N LYS A 298 -35.36 -35.29 -16.18
CA LYS A 298 -34.48 -35.51 -15.02
C LYS A 298 -34.05 -34.18 -14.42
N PRO A 299 -33.77 -34.13 -13.09
CA PRO A 299 -33.17 -32.97 -12.46
C PRO A 299 -31.85 -32.58 -13.12
N VAL A 300 -31.68 -31.27 -13.34
CA VAL A 300 -30.44 -30.68 -13.85
C VAL A 300 -29.98 -29.56 -12.94
N TYR A 301 -28.67 -29.35 -12.92
CA TYR A 301 -28.00 -28.39 -12.05
C TYR A 301 -27.23 -27.35 -12.87
N ALA A 302 -26.88 -26.26 -12.19
CA ALA A 302 -26.07 -25.18 -12.72
C ALA A 302 -24.83 -24.95 -11.85
N SER A 303 -23.85 -24.24 -12.40
CA SER A 303 -22.68 -23.72 -11.71
C SER A 303 -22.32 -22.37 -12.34
N ALA A 304 -21.41 -21.65 -11.70
CA ALA A 304 -20.92 -20.37 -12.20
C ALA A 304 -19.39 -20.29 -12.11
N GLY A 305 -18.82 -19.40 -12.89
CA GLY A 305 -17.43 -18.93 -12.78
C GLY A 305 -17.42 -17.40 -12.72
N PHE A 306 -16.46 -16.83 -12.01
CA PHE A 306 -16.38 -15.38 -11.83
C PHE A 306 -14.94 -14.89 -11.86
N ALA A 307 -14.72 -13.86 -12.67
CA ALA A 307 -13.49 -13.09 -12.67
C ALA A 307 -13.81 -11.61 -12.55
N LYS A 308 -12.89 -10.88 -11.94
CA LYS A 308 -12.91 -9.42 -11.91
C LYS A 308 -11.52 -8.89 -12.21
N VAL A 309 -11.48 -7.75 -12.87
CA VAL A 309 -10.28 -6.95 -13.06
C VAL A 309 -10.59 -5.56 -12.52
N ASN A 310 -9.85 -5.15 -11.50
CA ASN A 310 -9.97 -3.83 -10.91
C ASN A 310 -8.78 -2.95 -11.31
N VAL A 311 -8.91 -1.64 -11.10
CA VAL A 311 -7.74 -0.75 -11.09
C VAL A 311 -6.72 -1.28 -10.08
N PRO A 312 -5.43 -1.45 -10.44
CA PRO A 312 -4.38 -1.92 -9.53
C PRO A 312 -3.98 -0.82 -8.53
N THR A 313 -4.94 -0.39 -7.72
CA THR A 313 -4.87 0.79 -6.85
C THR A 313 -3.72 0.70 -5.86
N LYS A 314 -3.44 -0.50 -5.34
CA LYS A 314 -2.31 -0.76 -4.44
C LYS A 314 -0.98 -0.45 -5.14
N ALA A 315 -0.76 -1.00 -6.33
CA ALA A 315 0.46 -0.78 -7.10
C ALA A 315 0.61 0.69 -7.53
N ILE A 316 -0.48 1.34 -7.95
CA ILE A 316 -0.49 2.76 -8.33
C ILE A 316 -0.07 3.63 -7.13
N THR A 317 -0.69 3.41 -5.98
CA THR A 317 -0.46 4.19 -4.75
C THR A 317 1.00 4.10 -4.28
N LEU A 318 1.56 2.89 -4.28
CA LEU A 318 2.94 2.66 -3.85
C LEU A 318 3.95 3.21 -4.86
N ASN A 319 3.69 3.07 -6.16
CA ASN A 319 4.52 3.68 -7.20
C ASN A 319 4.49 5.21 -7.13
N ALA A 320 3.32 5.82 -6.95
CA ALA A 320 3.19 7.26 -6.79
C ALA A 320 3.97 7.80 -5.58
N ALA A 321 3.88 7.11 -4.43
CA ALA A 321 4.67 7.47 -3.24
C ALA A 321 6.18 7.33 -3.47
N SER A 322 6.62 6.26 -4.14
CA SER A 322 8.03 6.04 -4.49
C SER A 322 8.55 7.12 -5.45
N LEU A 323 7.78 7.45 -6.49
CA LEU A 323 8.12 8.48 -7.48
C LEU A 323 8.16 9.87 -6.86
N PHE A 324 7.21 10.18 -5.97
CA PHE A 324 7.19 11.45 -5.24
C PHE A 324 8.42 11.59 -4.32
N CYS A 325 8.83 10.51 -3.65
CA CYS A 325 10.07 10.48 -2.87
C CYS A 325 11.30 10.73 -3.76
N ALA A 326 11.35 10.10 -4.95
CA ALA A 326 12.45 10.30 -5.90
C ALA A 326 12.53 11.76 -6.40
N GLU A 327 11.40 12.38 -6.75
CA GLU A 327 11.34 13.80 -7.14
C GLU A 327 11.81 14.74 -6.02
N MET A 328 11.45 14.45 -4.77
CA MET A 328 11.95 15.21 -3.61
C MET A 328 13.48 15.09 -3.49
N ILE A 329 14.03 13.88 -3.61
CA ILE A 329 15.47 13.64 -3.54
C ILE A 329 16.23 14.32 -4.69
N GLU A 330 15.70 14.27 -5.92
CA GLU A 330 16.29 14.98 -7.06
C GLU A 330 16.26 16.51 -6.87
N MET A 331 15.21 17.06 -6.26
CA MET A 331 15.18 18.47 -5.88
C MET A 331 16.27 18.80 -4.84
N LEU A 332 16.46 17.96 -3.83
CA LEU A 332 17.52 18.14 -2.83
C LEU A 332 18.92 18.10 -3.48
N LYS A 333 19.14 17.20 -4.44
CA LYS A 333 20.40 17.09 -5.21
C LYS A 333 20.64 18.33 -6.06
N THR A 334 19.66 18.77 -6.83
CA THR A 334 19.80 19.95 -7.71
C THR A 334 20.08 21.21 -6.90
N THR A 335 19.44 21.38 -5.74
CA THR A 335 19.66 22.52 -4.84
C THR A 335 21.09 22.56 -4.26
N SER A 336 21.71 21.38 -4.06
CA SER A 336 23.07 21.27 -3.50
C SER A 336 24.16 21.83 -4.41
N VAL A 337 23.90 21.93 -5.72
CA VAL A 337 24.87 22.42 -6.70
C VAL A 337 24.91 23.95 -6.66
N GLN A 338 25.91 24.51 -5.99
CA GLN A 338 26.11 25.97 -5.88
C GLN A 338 27.54 26.38 -6.22
N PRO A 339 27.79 27.64 -6.63
CA PRO A 339 29.15 28.13 -6.87
C PRO A 339 30.00 28.04 -5.60
N LEU A 340 31.19 27.44 -5.70
CA LEU A 340 32.09 27.19 -4.56
C LEU A 340 32.40 28.46 -3.75
N GLN A 341 32.56 29.60 -4.42
CA GLN A 341 32.85 30.88 -3.76
C GLN A 341 31.73 31.32 -2.83
N LYS A 342 30.47 31.13 -3.25
CA LYS A 342 29.29 31.41 -2.42
C LYS A 342 29.21 30.45 -1.22
N ILE A 343 29.60 29.19 -1.41
CA ILE A 343 29.68 28.22 -0.32
C ILE A 343 30.75 28.66 0.69
N LEU A 344 31.97 28.97 0.25
CA LEU A 344 33.05 29.42 1.13
C LEU A 344 32.69 30.69 1.91
N ASP A 345 31.95 31.62 1.30
CA ASP A 345 31.44 32.82 1.99
C ASP A 345 30.42 32.48 3.09
N LEU A 346 29.54 31.51 2.87
CA LEU A 346 28.57 31.04 3.89
C LEU A 346 29.28 30.42 5.10
N PHE A 347 30.37 29.68 4.86
CA PHE A 347 31.22 29.08 5.89
C PHE A 347 32.27 30.05 6.47
N GLU A 348 32.27 31.31 6.05
CA GLU A 348 33.24 32.33 6.49
C GLU A 348 34.71 31.88 6.27
N LEU A 349 34.97 31.14 5.19
CA LEU A 349 36.30 30.68 4.76
C LEU A 349 36.83 31.55 3.61
N ASN A 350 36.85 32.86 3.83
CA ASN A 350 37.43 33.85 2.92
C ASN A 350 38.46 34.74 3.64
N GLU A 351 39.27 35.47 2.88
CA GLU A 351 40.34 36.31 3.45
C GLU A 351 39.79 37.39 4.41
N ALA A 352 38.62 37.95 4.12
CA ALA A 352 37.97 38.95 4.97
C ALA A 352 37.60 38.40 6.35
N ALA A 353 37.10 37.16 6.42
CA ALA A 353 36.79 36.50 7.68
C ALA A 353 38.06 36.17 8.49
N PHE A 354 39.14 35.73 7.82
CA PHE A 354 40.43 35.53 8.48
C PHE A 354 40.98 36.84 9.07
N GLU A 355 40.90 37.97 8.35
CA GLU A 355 41.30 39.28 8.87
C GLU A 355 40.48 39.70 10.10
N LYS A 356 39.18 39.40 10.14
CA LYS A 356 38.35 39.62 11.33
C LYS A 356 38.81 38.76 12.52
N HIS A 357 39.18 37.51 12.29
CA HIS A 357 39.77 36.67 13.34
C HIS A 357 41.12 37.20 13.80
N PHE A 358 42.00 37.63 12.89
CA PHE A 358 43.31 38.18 13.24
C PHE A 358 43.21 39.47 14.04
N THR A 359 42.33 40.40 13.66
CA THR A 359 42.11 41.65 14.42
C THR A 359 41.54 41.43 15.81
N THR A 360 40.82 40.32 16.02
CA THR A 360 40.28 39.95 17.33
C THR A 360 41.32 39.26 18.21
N LEU A 361 42.19 38.42 17.62
CA LEU A 361 43.11 37.52 18.33
C LEU A 361 44.53 38.06 18.52
N LEU A 362 45.02 38.83 17.54
CA LEU A 362 46.36 39.38 17.56
C LEU A 362 46.32 40.83 18.03
N PRO A 363 47.25 41.24 18.90
CA PRO A 363 47.46 42.65 19.17
C PRO A 363 47.87 43.37 17.86
N PRO A 364 47.46 44.65 17.66
CA PRO A 364 47.74 45.37 16.43
C PRO A 364 49.25 45.45 16.16
N TYR A 365 49.63 45.43 14.88
CA TYR A 365 51.03 45.50 14.44
C TYR A 365 51.80 46.68 15.07
N GLN A 366 51.11 47.78 15.38
CA GLN A 366 51.66 48.96 16.07
C GLN A 366 52.27 48.64 17.44
N LYS A 367 51.86 47.58 18.14
CA LYS A 367 52.50 47.15 19.40
C LYS A 367 53.93 46.64 19.20
N LEU A 368 54.34 46.31 17.98
CA LEU A 368 55.75 46.04 17.69
C LEU A 368 56.59 47.32 17.72
N GLU A 369 55.98 48.49 17.50
CA GLU A 369 56.68 49.78 17.63
C GLU A 369 57.08 50.06 19.08
N ASP A 370 56.33 49.53 20.06
CA ASP A 370 56.67 49.61 21.49
C ASP A 370 57.99 48.89 21.82
N MET A 371 58.43 47.95 20.97
CA MET A 371 59.74 47.30 21.12
C MET A 371 60.91 48.26 20.88
N ASN A 372 60.71 49.35 20.12
CA ASN A 372 61.72 50.38 19.94
C ASN A 372 62.00 51.17 21.23
N GLY A 373 61.15 51.03 22.26
CA GLY A 373 61.33 51.62 23.59
C GLY A 373 62.20 50.78 24.55
N LEU A 374 62.67 49.59 24.13
CA LEU A 374 63.51 48.73 24.96
C LEU A 374 64.91 49.35 25.14
N LEU A 375 65.35 49.50 26.39
CA LEU A 375 66.68 50.01 26.73
C LEU A 375 67.75 48.96 26.38
N GLY A 376 68.44 49.15 25.26
CA GLY A 376 69.62 48.37 24.90
C GLY A 376 70.89 48.86 25.62
N MET A 377 71.94 48.04 25.66
CA MET A 377 73.26 48.47 26.14
C MET A 377 73.80 49.62 25.28
N THR A 378 74.45 50.62 25.91
CA THR A 378 75.08 51.75 25.19
C THR A 378 76.37 51.31 24.50
N THR A 379 76.28 50.92 23.23
CA THR A 379 77.43 50.41 22.45
C THR A 379 77.60 51.13 21.11
N SER A 380 78.76 50.96 20.47
CA SER A 380 79.08 51.52 19.15
C SER A 380 78.61 50.58 18.04
N PHE A 381 78.12 51.15 16.93
CA PHE A 381 77.69 50.35 15.76
C PHE A 381 78.87 49.55 15.15
N GLN A 382 80.12 49.96 15.38
CA GLN A 382 81.31 49.25 14.92
C GLN A 382 81.48 47.86 15.55
N GLU A 383 81.02 47.65 16.78
CA GLU A 383 81.11 46.37 17.49
C GLU A 383 80.08 45.38 16.97
N VAL A 384 78.87 45.86 16.70
CA VAL A 384 77.73 45.06 16.23
C VAL A 384 77.86 44.70 14.75
N ARG A 385 78.57 45.52 13.96
CA ARG A 385 78.72 45.37 12.50
C ARG A 385 79.23 44.00 12.03
N LYS A 386 80.13 43.36 12.80
CA LYS A 386 80.74 42.06 12.45
C LYS A 386 79.97 40.85 12.98
N MET A 387 78.95 41.08 13.82
CA MET A 387 78.15 40.02 14.42
C MET A 387 77.05 39.56 13.44
N THR A 388 76.55 38.34 13.63
CA THR A 388 75.29 37.94 13.00
C THR A 388 74.12 38.63 13.68
N VAL A 389 72.98 38.76 13.01
CA VAL A 389 71.77 39.35 13.60
C VAL A 389 71.34 38.65 14.90
N LYS A 390 71.55 37.32 14.99
CA LYS A 390 71.29 36.55 16.23
C LYS A 390 72.23 36.94 17.37
N GLN A 391 73.53 37.05 17.08
CA GLN A 391 74.55 37.46 18.06
C GLN A 391 74.35 38.92 18.48
N ALA A 392 73.93 39.78 17.55
CA ALA A 392 73.60 41.18 17.81
C ALA A 392 72.36 41.31 18.72
N GLU A 393 71.32 40.50 18.51
CA GLU A 393 70.14 40.45 19.41
C GLU A 393 70.54 40.08 20.85
N ASP A 394 71.30 39.00 20.99
CA ASP A 394 71.73 38.50 22.31
C ASP A 394 72.68 39.51 22.99
N PHE A 395 73.57 40.16 22.25
CA PHE A 395 74.51 41.17 22.77
C PHE A 395 73.84 42.50 23.16
N LEU A 396 72.85 42.98 22.38
CA LEU A 396 72.23 44.28 22.60
C LEU A 396 71.19 44.26 23.73
N TYR A 397 70.51 43.13 23.94
CA TYR A 397 69.33 43.07 24.79
C TYR A 397 69.31 41.90 25.79
N ASP A 398 70.29 40.99 25.79
CA ASP A 398 70.40 39.85 26.72
C ASP A 398 69.06 39.08 26.90
N GLY A 399 68.36 38.83 25.79
CA GLY A 399 67.08 38.13 25.77
C GLY A 399 65.84 38.96 26.15
N GLY A 400 66.00 40.25 26.48
CA GLY A 400 64.90 41.16 26.84
C GLY A 400 63.86 41.35 25.72
N THR A 401 64.29 41.34 24.45
CA THR A 401 63.40 41.43 23.28
C THR A 401 62.52 40.19 23.13
N ARG A 402 63.08 39.00 23.32
CA ARG A 402 62.34 37.73 23.29
C ARG A 402 61.33 37.64 24.43
N LYS A 403 61.73 38.07 25.63
CA LYS A 403 60.84 38.10 26.81
C LYS A 403 59.68 39.09 26.64
N PHE A 404 59.94 40.26 26.05
CA PHE A 404 58.90 41.24 25.74
C PHE A 404 57.89 40.67 24.73
N PHE A 405 58.36 40.09 23.63
CA PHE A 405 57.50 39.50 22.61
C PHE A 405 56.67 38.34 23.16
N PHE A 406 57.29 37.48 23.97
CA PHE A 406 56.57 36.40 24.67
C PHE A 406 55.47 36.96 25.58
N THR A 407 55.79 37.89 26.47
CA THR A 407 54.84 38.39 27.50
C THR A 407 53.71 39.24 26.91
N ASN A 408 53.99 40.03 25.86
CA ASN A 408 53.03 41.01 25.33
C ASN A 408 52.27 40.54 24.09
N ILE A 409 52.75 39.50 23.40
CA ILE A 409 52.16 39.01 22.15
C ILE A 409 51.84 37.52 22.24
N GLU A 410 52.81 36.65 22.54
CA GLU A 410 52.58 35.19 22.53
C GLU A 410 51.71 34.71 23.71
N GLU A 411 51.95 35.20 24.93
CA GLU A 411 51.22 34.79 26.13
C GLU A 411 49.74 35.23 26.10
N PRO A 412 49.38 36.49 25.76
CA PRO A 412 48.00 36.90 25.58
C PRO A 412 47.28 36.09 24.49
N LEU A 413 47.97 35.85 23.36
CA LEU A 413 47.44 35.02 22.28
C LEU A 413 47.15 33.58 22.76
N SER A 414 48.06 32.98 23.52
CA SER A 414 47.89 31.62 24.05
C SER A 414 46.69 31.51 25.00
N HIS A 415 46.40 32.58 25.74
CA HIS A 415 45.26 32.65 26.65
C HIS A 415 43.95 32.81 25.87
N GLU A 416 43.91 33.68 24.86
CA GLU A 416 42.72 33.87 24.01
C GLU A 416 42.39 32.63 23.18
N LEU A 417 43.39 31.96 22.59
CA LEU A 417 43.21 30.71 21.84
C LEU A 417 42.59 29.60 22.70
N LYS A 418 42.96 29.51 23.99
CA LYS A 418 42.37 28.53 24.93
C LYS A 418 40.92 28.82 25.27
N GLN A 419 40.51 30.08 25.27
CA GLN A 419 39.13 30.48 25.58
C GLN A 419 38.21 30.43 24.35
N LEU A 420 38.78 30.37 23.14
CA LEU A 420 38.03 30.42 21.90
C LEU A 420 37.27 29.11 21.63
N LYS A 421 35.94 29.21 21.62
CA LYS A 421 35.04 28.11 21.27
C LYS A 421 34.75 28.09 19.75
N LEU A 422 35.79 28.01 18.93
CA LEU A 422 35.68 27.99 17.45
C LEU A 422 34.74 26.88 16.95
N LYS A 423 34.88 25.68 17.50
CA LYS A 423 34.06 24.53 17.12
C LYS A 423 32.55 24.78 17.30
N ALA A 424 32.14 25.37 18.42
CA ALA A 424 30.74 25.68 18.70
C ALA A 424 30.22 26.82 17.79
N HIS A 425 31.07 27.78 17.45
CA HIS A 425 30.73 28.84 16.51
C HIS A 425 30.49 28.29 15.09
N ILE A 426 31.37 27.41 14.60
CA ILE A 426 31.25 26.78 13.28
C ILE A 426 29.99 25.92 13.20
N GLN A 427 29.66 25.17 14.26
CA GLN A 427 28.42 24.40 14.32
C GLN A 427 27.18 25.29 14.26
N ARG A 428 27.15 26.42 15.00
CA ARG A 428 26.04 27.38 14.93
C ARG A 428 25.91 28.02 13.55
N LEU A 429 27.02 28.41 12.93
CA LEU A 429 27.01 28.97 11.58
C LEU A 429 26.38 27.99 10.58
N LEU A 430 26.73 26.71 10.68
CA LEU A 430 26.20 25.65 9.83
C LEU A 430 24.70 25.43 10.10
N ASP A 431 24.28 25.40 11.36
CA ASP A 431 22.88 25.23 11.73
C ASP A 431 22.02 26.43 11.27
N GLU A 432 22.46 27.66 11.50
CA GLU A 432 21.69 28.88 11.21
C GLU A 432 21.69 29.27 9.73
N LYS A 433 22.86 29.25 9.07
CA LYS A 433 22.98 29.74 7.67
C LYS A 433 22.67 28.66 6.63
N ILE A 434 22.84 27.39 6.97
CA ILE A 434 22.83 26.29 6.00
C ILE A 434 21.77 25.23 6.29
N ILE A 435 21.53 24.80 7.54
CA ILE A 435 20.53 23.74 7.78
C ILE A 435 19.12 24.31 7.92
N ASN A 436 18.98 25.42 8.66
CA ASN A 436 17.68 26.04 8.94
C ASN A 436 17.27 27.10 7.91
N ASN A 437 17.97 27.17 6.78
CA ASN A 437 17.69 28.17 5.75
C ASN A 437 16.70 27.60 4.72
N ASP A 438 15.68 28.35 4.35
CA ASP A 438 14.69 27.86 3.37
C ASP A 438 15.31 27.56 1.98
N GLN A 439 16.48 28.16 1.68
CA GLN A 439 17.22 27.95 0.44
C GLN A 439 18.22 26.79 0.48
N TYR A 440 18.71 26.45 1.68
CA TYR A 440 19.78 25.48 1.87
C TYR A 440 19.34 24.52 2.96
N GLY A 441 19.31 23.21 2.66
CA GLY A 441 18.79 22.23 3.60
C GLY A 441 19.86 21.29 4.14
N ILE A 442 19.41 20.30 4.92
CA ILE A 442 20.27 19.25 5.48
C ILE A 442 21.10 18.52 4.41
N TYR A 443 20.55 18.33 3.20
CA TYR A 443 21.23 17.67 2.10
C TYR A 443 22.42 18.50 1.57
N CYS A 444 22.26 19.83 1.46
CA CYS A 444 23.35 20.73 1.08
C CYS A 444 24.48 20.68 2.12
N ALA A 445 24.13 20.72 3.41
CA ALA A 445 25.11 20.58 4.49
C ALA A 445 25.88 19.25 4.42
N TYR A 446 25.20 18.15 4.09
CA TYR A 446 25.83 16.84 3.92
C TYR A 446 26.82 16.82 2.75
N VAL A 447 26.42 17.33 1.58
CA VAL A 447 27.28 17.37 0.38
C VAL A 447 28.49 18.28 0.59
N TRP A 448 28.31 19.49 1.13
CA TRP A 448 29.40 20.46 1.29
C TRP A 448 30.40 20.11 2.40
N THR A 449 30.03 19.21 3.33
CA THR A 449 30.92 18.69 4.37
C THR A 449 31.60 17.36 4.01
N SER A 450 31.25 16.77 2.86
CA SER A 450 31.76 15.47 2.41
C SER A 450 33.18 15.52 1.87
N ASP A 451 33.81 14.36 1.68
CA ASP A 451 35.17 14.24 1.09
C ASP A 451 35.20 14.02 -0.42
N TRP A 452 34.06 13.69 -1.00
CA TRP A 452 33.98 13.22 -2.37
C TRP A 452 33.43 14.28 -3.32
N SER A 453 32.81 15.34 -2.79
CA SER A 453 32.26 16.43 -3.60
C SER A 453 33.35 17.45 -3.96
N GLU A 454 33.39 17.87 -5.23
CA GLU A 454 34.23 19.01 -5.67
C GLU A 454 33.85 20.33 -4.99
N GLN A 455 32.62 20.42 -4.46
CA GLN A 455 32.11 21.58 -3.71
C GLN A 455 32.37 21.44 -2.20
N SER A 456 33.25 20.53 -1.80
CA SER A 456 33.58 20.27 -0.41
C SER A 456 34.38 21.42 0.21
N VAL A 457 33.83 21.96 1.29
CA VAL A 457 34.50 22.93 2.14
C VAL A 457 35.64 22.29 2.91
N ARG A 458 35.56 20.98 3.19
CA ARG A 458 36.60 20.24 3.90
C ARG A 458 37.86 20.09 3.04
N LEU A 459 37.70 19.75 1.76
CA LEU A 459 38.81 19.67 0.80
C LEU A 459 39.46 21.04 0.57
N GLU A 460 38.67 22.10 0.42
CA GLU A 460 39.22 23.45 0.27
C GLU A 460 39.90 23.95 1.56
N ALA A 461 39.35 23.68 2.74
CA ALA A 461 40.01 23.98 4.01
C ALA A 461 41.36 23.24 4.13
N GLU A 462 41.43 21.98 3.68
CA GLU A 462 42.68 21.23 3.65
C GLU A 462 43.69 21.80 2.66
N LYS A 463 43.24 22.21 1.47
CA LYS A 463 44.07 22.87 0.47
C LYS A 463 44.64 24.19 0.98
N ILE A 464 43.82 25.03 1.60
CA ILE A 464 44.25 26.27 2.25
C ILE A 464 45.24 25.96 3.39
N ALA A 465 45.01 24.91 4.17
CA ALA A 465 45.93 24.50 5.24
C ALA A 465 47.30 24.04 4.69
N ARG A 466 47.32 23.25 3.61
CA ARG A 466 48.55 22.82 2.93
C ARG A 466 49.34 24.01 2.39
N GLU A 467 48.65 24.98 1.78
CA GLU A 467 49.28 26.21 1.28
C GLU A 467 49.82 27.08 2.42
N THR A 468 49.04 27.26 3.49
CA THR A 468 49.46 28.00 4.69
C THR A 468 50.68 27.35 5.36
N LYS A 469 50.76 26.02 5.38
CA LYS A 469 51.92 25.28 5.91
C LYS A 469 53.18 25.50 5.07
N LYS A 470 53.05 25.57 3.74
CA LYS A 470 54.18 25.93 2.85
C LYS A 470 54.64 27.36 3.10
N GLN A 471 53.71 28.30 3.25
CA GLN A 471 54.02 29.70 3.59
C GLN A 471 54.72 29.81 4.95
N LEU A 472 54.28 29.03 5.94
CA LEU A 472 54.91 28.97 7.26
C LEU A 472 56.37 28.49 7.18
N MET A 473 56.62 27.39 6.47
CA MET A 473 57.99 26.87 6.27
C MET A 473 58.88 27.88 5.54
N ALA A 474 58.34 28.61 4.56
CA ALA A 474 59.08 29.66 3.87
C ALA A 474 59.40 30.86 4.78
N ALA A 475 58.45 31.27 5.64
CA ALA A 475 58.65 32.35 6.60
C ALA A 475 59.68 31.96 7.69
N GLU A 476 59.64 30.71 8.18
CA GLU A 476 60.61 30.16 9.14
C GLU A 476 62.03 30.09 8.53
N ALA A 477 62.15 29.61 7.29
CA ALA A 477 63.43 29.61 6.57
C ALA A 477 63.97 31.03 6.35
N THR A 478 63.08 31.99 6.04
CA THR A 478 63.44 33.40 5.90
C THR A 478 63.94 33.99 7.21
N LEU A 479 63.27 33.69 8.34
CA LEU A 479 63.69 34.11 9.67
C LEU A 479 65.08 33.54 10.03
N GLU A 480 65.33 32.26 9.71
CA GLU A 480 66.62 31.63 9.95
C GLU A 480 67.74 32.26 9.10
N GLN A 481 67.47 32.56 7.83
CA GLN A 481 68.39 33.30 6.97
C GLN A 481 68.68 34.69 7.52
N LEU A 482 67.66 35.44 7.93
CA LEU A 482 67.81 36.77 8.54
C LEU A 482 68.68 36.71 9.80
N TYR A 483 68.53 35.68 10.63
CA TYR A 483 69.35 35.50 11.83
C TYR A 483 70.83 35.14 11.53
N GLN A 484 71.10 34.51 10.39
CA GLN A 484 72.46 34.13 9.94
C GLN A 484 73.19 35.26 9.19
N GLN A 485 72.47 36.27 8.68
CA GLN A 485 73.07 37.43 8.01
C GLN A 485 73.96 38.24 8.97
N GLN A 486 75.01 38.85 8.42
CA GLN A 486 75.82 39.83 9.16
C GLN A 486 75.10 41.17 9.18
N VAL A 487 75.24 41.91 10.28
CA VAL A 487 74.62 43.24 10.43
C VAL A 487 75.08 44.22 9.35
N ASP A 488 76.31 44.08 8.86
CA ASP A 488 76.84 44.88 7.75
C ASP A 488 76.23 44.56 6.38
N THR A 489 75.48 43.48 6.25
CA THR A 489 74.82 43.06 5.00
C THR A 489 73.33 43.37 4.98
N CYS A 490 72.77 43.92 6.06
CA CYS A 490 71.36 44.25 6.18
C CYS A 490 70.98 45.55 5.43
N ASP A 491 69.80 45.57 4.84
CA ASP A 491 69.27 46.67 4.00
C ASP A 491 68.57 47.78 4.82
N PHE A 492 69.32 48.51 5.63
CA PHE A 492 68.81 49.70 6.35
C PHE A 492 69.48 51.00 5.87
N LYS A 493 68.82 52.14 6.11
CA LYS A 493 69.32 53.47 5.69
C LYS A 493 70.60 53.85 6.44
N ARG A 494 71.76 53.69 5.80
CA ARG A 494 73.08 54.03 6.35
C ARG A 494 73.43 55.49 6.07
N SER A 495 73.94 56.17 7.09
CA SER A 495 74.62 57.48 6.94
C SER A 495 76.13 57.26 6.92
N PHE A 496 76.83 57.80 5.92
CA PHE A 496 78.28 57.65 5.75
C PHE A 496 79.11 58.78 6.39
N LEU A 497 78.50 59.58 7.29
CA LEU A 497 79.17 60.72 7.94
C LEU A 497 80.00 60.25 9.16
N PRO A 498 81.19 60.85 9.42
CA PRO A 498 82.16 60.38 10.42
C PRO A 498 81.72 60.46 11.90
N PHE A 499 80.51 60.96 12.20
CA PHE A 499 79.92 61.00 13.55
C PHE A 499 78.50 60.39 13.62
N SER A 500 78.12 59.56 12.65
CA SER A 500 76.75 59.03 12.50
C SER A 500 76.51 57.65 13.15
N ASP A 501 77.44 57.19 13.99
CA ASP A 501 77.41 55.84 14.58
C ASP A 501 76.15 55.57 15.43
N LYS A 502 75.72 56.54 16.24
CA LYS A 502 74.44 56.48 16.98
C LYS A 502 73.22 56.43 16.05
N LYS A 503 73.24 57.17 14.94
CA LYS A 503 72.14 57.17 13.96
C LYS A 503 72.06 55.85 13.20
N ASN A 504 73.21 55.26 12.86
CA ASN A 504 73.27 53.96 12.18
C ASN A 504 72.82 52.81 13.11
N LEU A 505 73.16 52.86 14.40
CA LEU A 505 72.64 51.92 15.39
C LEU A 505 71.11 52.01 15.52
N GLN A 506 70.56 53.22 15.61
CA GLN A 506 69.11 53.44 15.70
C GLN A 506 68.36 53.00 14.43
N SER A 507 68.91 53.29 13.24
CA SER A 507 68.38 52.80 11.97
C SER A 507 68.40 51.26 11.89
N TYR A 508 69.45 50.61 12.41
CA TYR A 508 69.53 49.16 12.47
C TYR A 508 68.53 48.58 13.47
N GLN A 509 68.35 49.18 14.65
CA GLN A 509 67.38 48.73 15.65
C GLN A 509 65.95 48.76 15.10
N ASN A 510 65.56 49.86 14.44
CA ASN A 510 64.24 49.96 13.80
C ASN A 510 64.06 48.89 12.72
N TYR A 511 65.07 48.70 11.85
CA TYR A 511 65.06 47.64 10.83
C TYR A 511 64.98 46.23 11.46
N PHE A 512 65.69 46.00 12.56
CA PHE A 512 65.70 44.72 13.27
C PHE A 512 64.33 44.38 13.84
N PHE A 513 63.69 45.32 14.55
CA PHE A 513 62.34 45.10 15.09
C PHE A 513 61.31 44.96 13.96
N GLU A 514 61.36 45.79 12.93
CA GLU A 514 60.43 45.70 11.80
C GLU A 514 60.60 44.39 11.00
N THR A 515 61.83 43.98 10.72
CA THR A 515 62.11 42.86 9.81
C THR A 515 62.12 41.51 10.54
N VAL A 516 62.82 41.39 11.67
CA VAL A 516 62.92 40.13 12.43
C VAL A 516 61.64 39.88 13.22
N TYR A 517 61.19 40.86 14.01
CA TYR A 517 59.97 40.70 14.80
C TYR A 517 58.69 40.87 13.97
N GLY A 518 58.72 41.60 12.85
CA GLY A 518 57.64 41.55 11.85
C GLY A 518 57.51 40.17 11.19
N THR A 519 58.64 39.51 10.86
CA THR A 519 58.60 38.13 10.35
C THR A 519 58.06 37.15 11.41
N LYS A 520 58.46 37.29 12.68
CA LYS A 520 57.88 36.51 13.79
C LYS A 520 56.37 36.73 13.95
N TYR A 521 55.90 37.98 13.79
CA TYR A 521 54.48 38.29 13.83
C TYR A 521 53.72 37.64 12.65
N GLN A 522 54.30 37.62 11.44
CA GLN A 522 53.72 36.90 10.30
C GLN A 522 53.68 35.38 10.54
N ILE A 523 54.72 34.81 11.15
CA ILE A 523 54.73 33.39 11.57
C ILE A 523 53.58 33.11 12.53
N LEU A 524 53.35 33.96 13.55
CA LEU A 524 52.20 33.82 14.45
C LEU A 524 50.86 33.91 13.70
N LYS A 525 50.71 34.84 12.76
CA LYS A 525 49.50 34.98 11.93
C LYS A 525 49.21 33.69 11.14
N LEU A 526 50.24 33.09 10.54
CA LEU A 526 50.13 31.82 9.80
C LEU A 526 49.83 30.63 10.73
N GLN A 527 50.43 30.59 11.93
CA GLN A 527 50.15 29.56 12.94
C GLN A 527 48.69 29.62 13.42
N ILE A 528 48.15 30.82 13.69
CA ILE A 528 46.73 30.99 14.06
C ILE A 528 45.82 30.51 12.93
N LYS A 529 46.13 30.87 11.67
CA LYS A 529 45.38 30.43 10.51
C LYS A 529 45.30 28.90 10.44
N LEU A 530 46.42 28.20 10.69
CA LEU A 530 46.45 26.73 10.75
C LEU A 530 45.61 26.17 11.90
N VAL A 531 45.64 26.80 13.09
CA VAL A 531 44.81 26.37 14.24
C VAL A 531 43.31 26.50 13.92
N ILE A 532 42.90 27.62 13.33
CA ILE A 532 41.51 27.84 12.90
C ILE A 532 41.09 26.78 11.87
N LEU A 533 41.90 26.54 10.84
CA LEU A 533 41.62 25.54 9.81
C LEU A 533 41.53 24.11 10.38
N THR A 534 42.37 23.77 11.36
CA THR A 534 42.32 22.47 12.04
C THR A 534 41.01 22.30 12.81
N HIS A 535 40.55 23.35 13.50
CA HIS A 535 39.25 23.32 14.17
C HIS A 535 38.07 23.25 13.19
N TYR A 536 38.16 23.90 12.03
CA TYR A 536 37.19 23.73 10.94
C TYR A 536 37.12 22.28 10.47
N GLN A 537 38.25 21.64 10.18
CA GLN A 537 38.28 20.25 9.75
C GLN A 537 37.61 19.32 10.77
N GLN A 538 37.93 19.46 12.05
CA GLN A 538 37.33 18.66 13.13
C GLN A 538 35.81 18.92 13.28
N ALA A 539 35.40 20.19 13.26
CA ALA A 539 33.99 20.55 13.42
C ALA A 539 33.13 20.05 12.26
N LEU A 540 33.63 20.17 11.03
CA LEU A 540 32.94 19.72 9.81
C LEU A 540 32.88 18.19 9.76
N GLU A 541 33.94 17.49 10.14
CA GLU A 541 33.97 16.02 10.20
C GLU A 541 32.94 15.44 11.17
N GLU A 542 32.88 15.97 12.40
CA GLU A 542 31.90 15.51 13.38
C GLU A 542 30.46 15.78 12.94
N LYS A 543 30.20 16.95 12.36
CA LYS A 543 28.87 17.28 11.85
C LYS A 543 28.51 16.42 10.64
N HIS A 544 29.45 16.15 9.73
CA HIS A 544 29.24 15.26 8.59
C HIS A 544 28.81 13.86 9.04
N HIS A 545 29.48 13.28 10.04
CA HIS A 545 29.08 11.99 10.59
C HIS A 545 27.66 11.98 11.17
N SER A 546 27.25 13.06 11.83
CA SER A 546 25.87 13.21 12.31
C SER A 546 24.87 13.31 11.16
N LEU A 547 25.20 14.08 10.12
CA LEU A 547 24.33 14.28 8.96
C LEU A 547 24.19 13.00 8.13
N ARG A 548 25.27 12.24 7.98
CA ARG A 548 25.27 10.98 7.24
C ARG A 548 24.20 10.02 7.74
N ARG A 549 24.09 9.84 9.07
CA ARG A 549 23.05 8.98 9.66
C ARG A 549 21.63 9.41 9.27
N LYS A 550 21.38 10.72 9.18
CA LYS A 550 20.09 11.28 8.80
C LYS A 550 19.80 11.12 7.31
N ILE A 551 20.82 11.21 6.45
CA ILE A 551 20.69 10.94 5.02
C ILE A 551 20.49 9.44 4.77
N ASP A 552 21.17 8.57 5.53
CA ASP A 552 20.98 7.12 5.48
C ASP A 552 19.51 6.74 5.80
N ASP A 553 18.83 7.47 6.71
CA ASP A 553 17.39 7.28 6.97
C ASP A 553 16.52 7.63 5.74
N ILE A 554 16.85 8.69 4.99
CA ILE A 554 16.14 9.05 3.74
C ILE A 554 16.35 7.97 2.68
N ASP A 555 17.60 7.54 2.49
CA ASP A 555 17.97 6.52 1.51
C ASP A 555 17.35 5.16 1.86
N GLN A 556 17.23 4.83 3.16
CA GLN A 556 16.53 3.65 3.64
C GLN A 556 15.05 3.69 3.24
N VAL A 557 14.36 4.82 3.49
CA VAL A 557 12.94 4.97 3.13
C VAL A 557 12.74 4.90 1.62
N HIS A 558 13.59 5.57 0.85
CA HIS A 558 13.53 5.54 -0.61
C HIS A 558 13.75 4.13 -1.17
N SER A 559 14.76 3.41 -0.67
CA SER A 559 15.03 2.02 -1.08
C SER A 559 13.86 1.10 -0.74
N TYR A 560 13.27 1.28 0.44
CA TYR A 560 12.16 0.47 0.91
C TYR A 560 10.87 0.72 0.12
N LEU A 561 10.56 1.98 -0.21
CA LEU A 561 9.45 2.34 -1.09
C LEU A 561 9.63 1.75 -2.48
N LYS A 562 10.83 1.88 -3.06
CA LYS A 562 11.14 1.34 -4.39
C LYS A 562 11.00 -0.18 -4.43
N GLN A 563 11.49 -0.87 -3.40
CA GLN A 563 11.35 -2.33 -3.28
C GLN A 563 9.88 -2.72 -3.14
N THR A 564 9.13 -2.08 -2.25
CA THR A 564 7.72 -2.41 -2.01
C THR A 564 6.84 -2.11 -3.23
N ALA A 565 7.13 -1.02 -3.96
CA ALA A 565 6.48 -0.69 -5.21
C ALA A 565 6.77 -1.75 -6.29
N ALA A 566 8.02 -2.21 -6.41
CA ALA A 566 8.38 -3.29 -7.32
C ALA A 566 7.70 -4.62 -6.94
N GLU A 567 7.71 -5.02 -5.66
CA GLU A 567 7.00 -6.20 -5.16
C GLU A 567 5.50 -6.13 -5.46
N SER A 568 4.88 -4.96 -5.31
CA SER A 568 3.46 -4.80 -5.62
C SER A 568 3.11 -4.98 -7.10
N LEU A 569 4.07 -4.78 -8.02
CA LEU A 569 3.87 -5.03 -9.45
C LEU A 569 3.98 -6.52 -9.80
N TYR A 570 4.65 -7.31 -8.97
CA TYR A 570 4.70 -8.78 -9.09
C TYR A 570 3.49 -9.46 -8.43
N ASP A 571 2.97 -8.88 -7.35
CA ASP A 571 1.74 -9.35 -6.68
C ASP A 571 0.49 -9.13 -7.55
N GLU A 572 0.47 -8.07 -8.36
CA GLU A 572 -0.59 -7.77 -9.33
C GLU A 572 -0.34 -8.56 -10.64
N ASP A 573 -1.40 -8.83 -11.42
CA ASP A 573 -1.30 -9.49 -12.73
C ASP A 573 -0.16 -8.88 -13.54
N GLU A 574 0.85 -9.70 -13.89
CA GLU A 574 2.17 -9.30 -14.43
C GLU A 574 2.06 -8.27 -15.58
N TYR A 575 0.95 -8.28 -16.31
CA TYR A 575 0.69 -7.44 -17.48
C TYR A 575 0.05 -6.09 -17.16
N LEU A 576 -0.79 -6.00 -16.13
CA LEU A 576 -1.42 -4.73 -15.72
C LEU A 576 -0.41 -3.77 -15.11
N GLY A 577 0.61 -4.31 -14.45
CA GLY A 577 1.66 -3.54 -13.79
C GLY A 577 2.66 -2.87 -14.73
N LYS A 578 2.89 -3.38 -15.95
CA LYS A 578 4.07 -3.00 -16.75
C LYS A 578 4.11 -1.52 -17.15
N ASN A 579 2.96 -0.94 -17.46
CA ASN A 579 2.87 0.45 -17.89
C ASN A 579 2.71 1.44 -16.71
N ILE A 580 2.49 0.97 -15.47
CA ILE A 580 2.25 1.82 -14.29
C ILE A 580 3.44 2.75 -14.00
N PRO A 581 4.69 2.27 -13.91
CA PRO A 581 5.81 3.12 -13.50
C PRO A 581 6.04 4.30 -14.45
N GLU A 582 5.96 4.08 -15.77
CA GLU A 582 6.25 5.12 -16.75
C GLU A 582 5.10 6.14 -16.85
N TYR A 583 3.86 5.67 -16.85
CA TYR A 583 2.68 6.54 -16.86
C TYR A 583 2.66 7.47 -15.63
N TYR A 584 2.69 6.89 -14.42
CA TYR A 584 2.59 7.68 -13.20
C TYR A 584 3.83 8.53 -12.91
N LYS A 585 5.00 8.19 -13.47
CA LYS A 585 6.18 9.05 -13.40
C LYS A 585 5.93 10.39 -14.08
N SER A 586 5.30 10.39 -15.26
CA SER A 586 4.97 11.63 -15.97
C SER A 586 3.94 12.47 -15.21
N ILE A 587 2.90 11.84 -14.66
CA ILE A 587 1.85 12.49 -13.86
C ILE A 587 2.42 13.10 -12.58
N VAL A 588 3.19 12.33 -11.80
CA VAL A 588 3.78 12.82 -10.54
C VAL A 588 4.73 13.98 -10.83
N HIS A 589 5.52 13.89 -11.89
CA HIS A 589 6.40 14.98 -12.32
C HIS A 589 5.62 16.25 -12.68
N GLU A 590 4.50 16.14 -13.40
CA GLU A 590 3.63 17.26 -13.74
C GLU A 590 2.96 17.87 -12.49
N ILE A 591 2.47 17.05 -11.57
CA ILE A 591 1.92 17.51 -10.28
C ILE A 591 2.97 18.31 -9.50
N VAL A 592 4.18 17.77 -9.38
CA VAL A 592 5.30 18.44 -8.69
C VAL A 592 5.65 19.76 -9.38
N ASN A 593 5.65 19.82 -10.71
CA ASN A 593 5.91 21.06 -11.45
C ASN A 593 4.79 22.10 -11.25
N ARG A 594 3.52 21.70 -11.26
CA ARG A 594 2.39 22.58 -10.92
C ARG A 594 2.51 23.14 -9.49
N LEU A 595 2.98 22.32 -8.54
CA LEU A 595 3.24 22.77 -7.17
C LEU A 595 4.41 23.77 -7.12
N LYS A 596 5.49 23.51 -7.85
CA LYS A 596 6.63 24.44 -7.99
C LYS A 596 6.21 25.79 -8.59
N GLU A 597 5.37 25.79 -9.63
CA GLU A 597 4.87 27.03 -10.24
C GLU A 597 3.98 27.84 -9.28
N LYS A 598 3.11 27.17 -8.52
CA LYS A 598 2.17 27.84 -7.60
C LYS A 598 2.84 28.38 -6.33
N ARG A 599 3.86 27.71 -5.80
CA ARG A 599 4.44 28.00 -4.48
C ARG A 599 5.92 28.39 -4.50
N GLY A 600 6.58 28.24 -5.64
CA GLY A 600 7.99 28.52 -5.81
C GLY A 600 8.87 27.26 -5.67
N PRO A 601 10.19 27.41 -5.93
CA PRO A 601 11.11 26.30 -6.07
C PRO A 601 11.38 25.52 -4.76
N ASN A 602 11.18 26.16 -3.59
CA ASN A 602 11.52 25.60 -2.28
C ASN A 602 10.29 25.14 -1.48
N PHE A 603 9.17 24.88 -2.14
CA PHE A 603 7.89 24.56 -1.47
C PHE A 603 7.98 23.35 -0.53
N PHE A 604 8.89 22.40 -0.77
CA PHE A 604 9.10 21.24 0.11
C PHE A 604 9.53 21.62 1.54
N SER A 605 10.19 22.77 1.71
CA SER A 605 10.64 23.30 3.00
C SER A 605 9.51 23.98 3.81
N GLU A 606 8.33 24.20 3.23
CA GLU A 606 7.19 24.77 3.97
C GLU A 606 6.67 23.78 5.03
N GLU A 607 6.20 24.27 6.18
CA GLU A 607 5.65 23.44 7.27
C GLU A 607 4.51 22.50 6.82
N ARG A 608 3.73 22.92 5.82
CA ARG A 608 2.65 22.11 5.24
C ARG A 608 3.18 20.83 4.57
N PHE A 609 4.39 20.86 4.02
CA PHE A 609 5.06 19.70 3.42
C PHE A 609 5.98 19.08 4.46
N PHE A 610 7.31 19.25 4.35
CA PHE A 610 8.27 18.62 5.26
C PHE A 610 8.79 19.56 6.35
N GLY A 611 8.59 20.88 6.21
CA GLY A 611 9.13 21.87 7.14
C GLY A 611 10.65 21.72 7.27
N ASN A 612 11.14 21.79 8.51
CA ASN A 612 12.55 21.50 8.80
C ASN A 612 12.81 19.99 8.75
N LEU A 613 13.46 19.54 7.67
CA LEU A 613 13.85 18.14 7.48
C LEU A 613 14.69 17.57 8.63
N LEU A 614 15.50 18.38 9.32
CA LEU A 614 16.32 17.91 10.44
C LEU A 614 15.44 17.44 11.61
N SER A 615 14.44 18.24 11.99
CA SER A 615 13.54 17.88 13.11
C SER A 615 12.66 16.69 12.76
N LEU A 616 12.26 16.55 11.50
CA LEU A 616 11.52 15.38 11.04
C LEU A 616 12.38 14.11 11.14
N LEU A 617 13.65 14.17 10.72
CA LEU A 617 14.57 13.03 10.78
C LEU A 617 15.04 12.71 12.20
N ASP A 618 14.74 13.52 13.22
CA ASP A 618 14.94 13.15 14.64
C ASP A 618 13.98 12.05 15.10
N SER A 619 12.84 11.90 14.44
CA SER A 619 11.94 10.75 14.63
C SER A 619 12.39 9.48 13.89
N GLY A 620 13.47 9.56 13.11
CA GLY A 620 14.04 8.47 12.31
C GLY A 620 13.26 8.16 11.02
N ALA A 621 13.69 7.12 10.31
CA ALA A 621 13.12 6.69 9.03
C ALA A 621 11.58 6.50 9.05
N ASN A 622 11.03 5.99 10.15
CA ASN A 622 9.59 5.72 10.26
C ASN A 622 8.73 7.00 10.28
N GLY A 623 9.17 8.05 10.99
CA GLY A 623 8.42 9.30 11.05
C GLY A 623 8.56 10.12 9.76
N PHE A 624 9.72 10.03 9.10
CA PHE A 624 9.88 10.57 7.75
C PHE A 624 8.93 9.88 6.75
N LEU A 625 8.84 8.55 6.78
CA LEU A 625 7.91 7.79 5.94
C LEU A 625 6.45 8.21 6.18
N GLU A 626 6.00 8.31 7.44
CA GLU A 626 4.63 8.73 7.75
C GLU A 626 4.30 10.10 7.17
N ARG A 627 5.21 11.07 7.37
CA ARG A 627 5.00 12.42 6.84
C ARG A 627 4.98 12.43 5.31
N LEU A 628 5.84 11.64 4.66
CA LEU A 628 5.86 11.52 3.21
C LEU A 628 4.56 10.94 2.66
N LEU A 629 4.02 9.88 3.28
CA LEU A 629 2.75 9.28 2.89
C LEU A 629 1.57 10.22 3.12
N GLU A 630 1.56 10.98 4.21
CA GLU A 630 0.54 12.00 4.49
C GLU A 630 0.53 13.09 3.41
N VAL A 631 1.70 13.64 3.06
CA VAL A 631 1.82 14.67 2.03
C VAL A 631 1.46 14.11 0.65
N CYS A 632 1.92 12.91 0.31
CA CYS A 632 1.58 12.24 -0.94
C CYS A 632 0.06 12.06 -1.08
N ARG A 633 -0.62 11.62 -0.02
CA ARG A 633 -2.09 11.49 0.01
C ARG A 633 -2.80 12.80 -0.27
N ARG A 634 -2.35 13.89 0.36
CA ARG A 634 -3.03 15.18 0.36
C ARG A 634 -2.77 16.02 -0.90
N GLU A 635 -1.61 15.87 -1.53
CA GLU A 635 -1.20 16.74 -2.63
C GLU A 635 -1.07 16.01 -3.97
N VAL A 636 -0.80 14.70 -3.96
CA VAL A 636 -0.63 13.88 -5.19
C VAL A 636 -1.87 13.03 -5.46
N LEU A 637 -2.22 12.14 -4.52
CA LEU A 637 -3.32 11.18 -4.72
C LEU A 637 -4.72 11.83 -4.70
N SER A 638 -4.82 13.07 -4.21
CA SER A 638 -6.07 13.84 -4.21
C SER A 638 -6.38 14.52 -5.55
N GLN A 639 -5.48 14.45 -6.53
CA GLN A 639 -5.67 15.10 -7.82
C GLN A 639 -6.59 14.27 -8.73
N GLU A 640 -7.23 14.93 -9.71
CA GLU A 640 -8.21 14.31 -10.61
C GLU A 640 -7.62 13.13 -11.41
N GLU A 641 -6.32 13.17 -11.71
CA GLU A 641 -5.63 12.12 -12.47
C GLU A 641 -5.59 10.77 -11.73
N PHE A 642 -5.74 10.77 -10.39
CA PHE A 642 -5.84 9.56 -9.56
C PHE A 642 -7.27 9.13 -9.26
N GLN A 643 -8.28 9.88 -9.74
CA GLN A 643 -9.71 9.63 -9.54
C GLN A 643 -10.42 9.20 -10.83
N HIS A 644 -9.65 8.89 -11.89
CA HIS A 644 -10.18 8.41 -13.16
C HIS A 644 -10.89 7.06 -13.03
N SER A 645 -11.85 6.82 -13.93
CA SER A 645 -12.48 5.50 -14.05
C SER A 645 -11.45 4.46 -14.48
N PHE A 646 -11.76 3.17 -14.25
CA PHE A 646 -10.88 2.08 -14.66
C PHE A 646 -10.45 2.18 -16.11
N GLU A 647 -11.39 2.49 -17.00
CA GLU A 647 -11.12 2.54 -18.41
C GLU A 647 -10.33 3.77 -18.83
N ASP A 648 -10.66 4.94 -18.29
CA ASP A 648 -9.95 6.18 -18.61
C ASP A 648 -8.47 6.06 -18.20
N GLU A 649 -8.20 5.52 -17.02
CA GLU A 649 -6.85 5.22 -16.56
C GLU A 649 -6.15 4.21 -17.47
N LEU A 650 -6.83 3.11 -17.79
CA LEU A 650 -6.28 2.04 -18.63
C LEU A 650 -5.90 2.56 -20.04
N LEU A 651 -6.75 3.38 -20.64
CA LEU A 651 -6.53 3.97 -21.96
C LEU A 651 -5.37 4.97 -21.94
N GLN A 652 -5.30 5.82 -20.93
CA GLN A 652 -4.19 6.76 -20.78
C GLN A 652 -2.86 6.03 -20.57
N ARG A 653 -2.85 4.99 -19.74
CA ARG A 653 -1.68 4.14 -19.48
C ARG A 653 -1.26 3.32 -20.71
N ALA A 654 -2.22 2.91 -21.55
CA ALA A 654 -1.94 2.23 -22.81
C ALA A 654 -1.40 3.16 -23.91
N ASN A 655 -1.63 4.47 -23.79
CA ASN A 655 -1.19 5.49 -24.74
C ASN A 655 0.18 6.10 -24.39
N VAL A 656 0.87 5.62 -23.35
CA VAL A 656 2.23 6.07 -23.04
C VAL A 656 3.14 5.72 -24.21
N ASN A 657 3.66 6.75 -24.89
CA ASN A 657 4.56 6.60 -26.01
C ASN A 657 5.72 5.68 -25.62
N SER A 658 5.78 4.50 -26.22
CA SER A 658 6.95 3.64 -26.14
C SER A 658 8.11 4.37 -26.81
N VAL A 659 8.96 5.01 -26.01
CA VAL A 659 10.32 5.28 -26.47
C VAL A 659 10.84 3.90 -26.85
N TYR A 660 11.22 3.74 -28.13
CA TYR A 660 11.50 2.48 -28.85
C TYR A 660 12.52 1.52 -28.18
N GLU A 661 13.02 1.84 -26.98
CA GLU A 661 14.04 1.10 -26.24
C GLU A 661 13.48 0.23 -25.09
N ASN A 662 12.26 0.48 -24.57
CA ASN A 662 11.67 -0.32 -23.48
C ASN A 662 10.75 -1.44 -24.01
N LYS A 663 11.26 -2.67 -24.07
CA LYS A 663 10.51 -3.88 -24.48
C LYS A 663 9.40 -4.31 -23.50
N ASP A 664 9.33 -3.69 -22.34
CA ASP A 664 8.38 -4.06 -21.28
C ASP A 664 7.05 -3.30 -21.35
N ILE A 665 6.92 -2.25 -22.20
CA ILE A 665 5.69 -1.46 -22.34
C ILE A 665 4.75 -2.16 -23.34
N LEU A 666 3.53 -2.46 -22.90
CA LEU A 666 2.51 -3.11 -23.75
C LEU A 666 1.73 -2.08 -24.58
N SER A 667 1.44 -2.45 -25.83
CA SER A 667 0.51 -1.69 -26.67
C SER A 667 -0.95 -1.86 -26.19
N LYS A 668 -1.83 -0.94 -26.62
CA LYS A 668 -3.27 -1.00 -26.29
C LYS A 668 -3.89 -2.35 -26.65
N ASP A 669 -3.63 -2.86 -27.86
CA ASP A 669 -4.22 -4.11 -28.33
C ASP A 669 -3.70 -5.33 -27.57
N GLU A 670 -2.40 -5.35 -27.21
CA GLU A 670 -1.82 -6.42 -26.39
C GLU A 670 -2.41 -6.40 -24.98
N LEU A 671 -2.51 -5.22 -24.37
CA LEU A 671 -3.06 -5.06 -23.02
C LEU A 671 -4.55 -5.45 -22.98
N PHE A 672 -5.35 -5.07 -23.98
CA PHE A 672 -6.75 -5.51 -24.10
C PHE A 672 -6.85 -7.03 -24.30
N ARG A 673 -6.01 -7.61 -25.17
CA ARG A 673 -5.99 -9.06 -25.40
C ARG A 673 -5.65 -9.84 -24.14
N HIS A 674 -4.63 -9.39 -23.40
CA HIS A 674 -4.20 -10.04 -22.16
C HIS A 674 -5.26 -9.91 -21.05
N LEU A 675 -5.86 -8.73 -20.88
CA LEU A 675 -6.95 -8.55 -19.93
C LEU A 675 -8.15 -9.46 -20.23
N TYR A 676 -8.52 -9.56 -21.50
CA TYR A 676 -9.60 -10.45 -21.93
C TYR A 676 -9.27 -11.92 -21.63
N LEU A 677 -8.05 -12.37 -21.95
CA LEU A 677 -7.61 -13.73 -21.66
C LEU A 677 -7.59 -14.02 -20.15
N ASN A 678 -7.09 -13.09 -19.33
CA ASN A 678 -7.12 -13.23 -17.86
C ASN A 678 -8.56 -13.34 -17.34
N LEU A 679 -9.47 -12.50 -17.82
CA LEU A 679 -10.90 -12.60 -17.47
C LEU A 679 -11.49 -13.95 -17.89
N GLN A 680 -11.08 -14.49 -19.04
CA GLN A 680 -11.58 -15.77 -19.54
C GLN A 680 -11.02 -16.96 -18.73
N GLU A 681 -9.73 -16.98 -18.43
CA GLU A 681 -9.08 -18.06 -17.67
C GLU A 681 -9.54 -18.08 -16.21
N ASN A 682 -9.65 -16.90 -15.59
CA ASN A 682 -10.06 -16.80 -14.19
C ASN A 682 -11.58 -16.99 -14.00
N ALA A 683 -12.40 -16.80 -15.05
CA ALA A 683 -13.84 -17.05 -14.98
C ALA A 683 -14.22 -18.50 -15.31
N ALA A 684 -13.26 -19.44 -15.24
CA ALA A 684 -13.52 -20.86 -15.35
C ALA A 684 -14.63 -21.29 -14.37
N VAL A 685 -15.49 -22.21 -14.78
CA VAL A 685 -16.64 -22.61 -13.95
C VAL A 685 -16.15 -23.36 -12.71
N HIS A 686 -16.68 -23.02 -11.53
CA HIS A 686 -16.32 -23.60 -10.23
C HIS A 686 -16.97 -24.96 -9.99
N ILE A 687 -16.88 -25.86 -10.96
CA ILE A 687 -17.23 -27.26 -10.76
C ILE A 687 -16.55 -28.14 -11.80
N GLN A 688 -16.07 -29.31 -11.37
CA GLN A 688 -15.51 -30.29 -12.30
C GLN A 688 -16.56 -31.33 -12.70
N VAL A 689 -17.00 -31.26 -13.96
CA VAL A 689 -17.97 -32.19 -14.54
C VAL A 689 -17.29 -33.06 -15.60
N TYR A 690 -17.75 -34.31 -15.73
CA TYR A 690 -17.25 -35.21 -16.74
C TYR A 690 -17.87 -34.90 -18.11
N ASN A 691 -17.12 -34.19 -18.97
CA ASN A 691 -17.60 -33.70 -20.27
C ASN A 691 -18.27 -34.76 -21.16
N TYR A 692 -17.88 -36.04 -21.07
CA TYR A 692 -18.46 -37.10 -21.91
C TYR A 692 -19.83 -37.62 -21.45
N SER A 693 -20.29 -37.31 -20.23
CA SER A 693 -21.61 -37.73 -19.75
C SER A 693 -22.66 -36.62 -19.78
N GLN A 694 -22.26 -35.40 -20.16
CA GLN A 694 -23.17 -34.29 -20.35
C GLN A 694 -23.94 -34.45 -21.67
N GLU A 695 -25.25 -34.70 -21.58
CA GLU A 695 -26.13 -34.76 -22.77
C GLU A 695 -26.47 -33.36 -23.28
N HIS A 696 -26.57 -32.37 -22.38
CA HIS A 696 -26.91 -30.98 -22.70
C HIS A 696 -26.11 -30.02 -21.83
N ARG A 697 -25.24 -29.20 -22.44
CA ARG A 697 -24.46 -28.14 -21.77
C ARG A 697 -24.89 -26.80 -22.34
N HIS A 698 -25.48 -25.95 -21.49
CA HIS A 698 -25.89 -24.59 -21.85
C HIS A 698 -25.03 -23.59 -21.09
N GLU A 699 -24.48 -22.61 -21.81
CA GLU A 699 -23.60 -21.59 -21.24
C GLU A 699 -24.02 -20.17 -21.63
N GLU A 700 -23.93 -19.27 -20.65
CA GLU A 700 -24.20 -17.86 -20.83
C GLU A 700 -23.09 -17.01 -20.17
N ASN A 701 -22.57 -16.03 -20.89
CA ASN A 701 -21.51 -15.14 -20.44
C ASN A 701 -22.09 -13.75 -20.21
N TYR A 702 -21.94 -13.21 -19.01
CA TYR A 702 -22.39 -11.88 -18.64
C TYR A 702 -21.21 -11.02 -18.19
N PHE A 703 -21.08 -9.86 -18.79
CA PHE A 703 -20.09 -8.86 -18.38
C PHE A 703 -20.78 -7.74 -17.61
N VAL A 704 -20.14 -7.28 -16.54
CA VAL A 704 -20.58 -6.13 -15.74
C VAL A 704 -19.52 -5.04 -15.86
N GLY A 705 -19.93 -3.87 -16.36
CA GLY A 705 -19.02 -2.76 -16.63
C GLY A 705 -19.69 -1.69 -17.49
N ASP A 706 -18.97 -0.61 -17.79
CA ASP A 706 -19.51 0.42 -18.69
C ASP A 706 -19.67 -0.17 -20.11
N PHE A 707 -20.83 -0.06 -20.73
CA PHE A 707 -21.06 -0.64 -22.05
C PHE A 707 -20.45 0.21 -23.15
N TYR A 708 -20.41 1.53 -22.94
CA TYR A 708 -19.83 2.47 -23.91
C TYR A 708 -18.30 2.45 -23.90
N SER A 709 -17.74 1.63 -23.03
CA SER A 709 -16.32 1.36 -22.91
C SER A 709 -15.75 0.72 -24.17
N THR A 710 -14.59 1.22 -24.59
CA THR A 710 -13.76 0.67 -25.65
C THR A 710 -13.25 -0.74 -25.34
N PHE A 711 -12.84 -1.00 -24.08
CA PHE A 711 -12.43 -2.34 -23.66
C PHE A 711 -13.62 -3.31 -23.61
N MET A 712 -14.77 -2.85 -23.08
CA MET A 712 -15.99 -3.65 -23.06
C MET A 712 -16.47 -4.01 -24.48
N THR A 713 -16.45 -3.04 -25.40
CA THR A 713 -16.80 -3.27 -26.80
C THR A 713 -15.87 -4.33 -27.41
N TYR A 714 -14.56 -4.24 -27.16
CA TYR A 714 -13.58 -5.24 -27.58
C TYR A 714 -13.88 -6.64 -27.01
N ALA A 715 -14.15 -6.75 -25.71
CA ALA A 715 -14.45 -8.02 -25.04
C ALA A 715 -15.76 -8.65 -25.57
N LEU A 716 -16.81 -7.84 -25.74
CA LEU A 716 -18.08 -8.29 -26.31
C LEU A 716 -17.93 -8.74 -27.76
N GLU A 717 -17.13 -8.04 -28.58
CA GLU A 717 -16.87 -8.46 -29.97
C GLU A 717 -16.15 -9.81 -30.01
N LYS A 718 -15.12 -10.00 -29.16
CA LYS A 718 -14.39 -11.27 -29.06
C LYS A 718 -15.25 -12.45 -28.62
N GLU A 719 -16.16 -12.23 -27.68
CA GLU A 719 -17.09 -13.28 -27.21
C GLU A 719 -18.18 -13.58 -28.24
N ASN A 720 -18.70 -12.57 -28.93
CA ASN A 720 -19.66 -12.79 -30.01
C ASN A 720 -19.03 -13.53 -31.21
N GLU A 721 -17.74 -13.31 -31.50
CA GLU A 721 -16.98 -14.08 -32.49
C GLU A 721 -16.87 -15.58 -32.12
N ALA A 722 -16.87 -15.91 -30.82
CA ALA A 722 -16.77 -17.29 -30.33
C ALA A 722 -18.05 -18.13 -30.54
N SER A 723 -19.18 -17.50 -30.90
CA SER A 723 -20.42 -18.05 -31.49
C SER A 723 -21.17 -19.20 -30.79
N HIS A 724 -20.71 -19.72 -29.66
CA HIS A 724 -21.34 -20.87 -28.99
C HIS A 724 -22.19 -20.54 -27.76
N TYR A 725 -22.12 -19.31 -27.24
CA TYR A 725 -22.72 -18.93 -25.96
C TYR A 725 -23.61 -17.70 -26.08
N LYS A 726 -24.62 -17.59 -25.20
CA LYS A 726 -25.38 -16.36 -25.05
C LYS A 726 -24.50 -15.34 -24.34
N VAL A 727 -24.32 -14.15 -24.92
CA VAL A 727 -23.51 -13.09 -24.32
C VAL A 727 -24.41 -11.92 -23.91
N GLY A 728 -24.33 -11.50 -22.66
CA GLY A 728 -25.06 -10.36 -22.10
C GLY A 728 -24.14 -9.32 -21.47
N CYS A 729 -24.68 -8.12 -21.26
CA CYS A 729 -23.96 -7.02 -20.63
C CYS A 729 -24.85 -6.30 -19.62
N ALA A 730 -24.35 -6.13 -18.40
CA ALA A 730 -24.95 -5.35 -17.34
C ALA A 730 -24.20 -3.99 -17.22
N HIS A 731 -24.79 -2.93 -17.78
CA HIS A 731 -24.14 -1.63 -17.89
C HIS A 731 -23.96 -0.91 -16.55
N GLU A 732 -22.73 -0.65 -16.10
CA GLU A 732 -22.41 0.12 -14.90
C GLU A 732 -21.52 1.31 -15.22
N LYS A 733 -22.07 2.52 -15.08
CA LYS A 733 -21.37 3.77 -15.43
C LYS A 733 -20.28 4.10 -14.41
N LYS A 734 -19.06 4.45 -14.87
CA LYS A 734 -17.89 4.73 -14.01
C LYS A 734 -17.52 3.56 -13.08
N SER A 735 -17.54 2.33 -13.60
CA SER A 735 -17.10 1.17 -12.81
C SER A 735 -15.60 1.26 -12.45
N SER A 736 -15.26 0.84 -11.23
CA SER A 736 -13.86 0.74 -10.74
C SER A 736 -13.11 -0.47 -11.30
N GLY A 737 -13.78 -1.27 -12.13
CA GLY A 737 -13.28 -2.49 -12.74
C GLY A 737 -14.30 -3.12 -13.67
N MET A 738 -13.93 -4.24 -14.28
CA MET A 738 -14.78 -5.04 -15.14
C MET A 738 -14.93 -6.43 -14.54
N GLU A 739 -16.16 -6.93 -14.47
CA GLU A 739 -16.46 -8.26 -13.93
C GLU A 739 -17.02 -9.14 -15.06
N LYS A 740 -16.65 -10.42 -15.06
CA LYS A 740 -17.16 -11.44 -15.97
C LYS A 740 -17.75 -12.57 -15.14
N LEU A 741 -19.01 -12.89 -15.44
CA LEU A 741 -19.75 -14.00 -14.85
C LEU A 741 -20.08 -15.02 -15.95
N VAL A 742 -19.65 -16.25 -15.76
CA VAL A 742 -19.93 -17.37 -16.67
C VAL A 742 -20.95 -18.27 -15.97
N LEU A 743 -22.07 -18.55 -16.62
CA LEU A 743 -23.08 -19.49 -16.15
C LEU A 743 -23.00 -20.74 -17.00
N MET A 744 -22.99 -21.91 -16.35
CA MET A 744 -23.02 -23.20 -17.02
C MET A 744 -24.07 -24.08 -16.35
N GLY A 745 -24.90 -24.76 -17.14
CA GLY A 745 -25.87 -25.70 -16.59
C GLY A 745 -26.27 -26.80 -17.56
N GLY A 746 -27.12 -27.71 -17.06
CA GLY A 746 -27.63 -28.86 -17.79
C GLY A 746 -26.99 -30.20 -17.41
N PHE A 747 -26.10 -30.21 -16.40
CA PHE A 747 -25.49 -31.44 -15.89
C PHE A 747 -26.31 -32.06 -14.75
N GLN A 748 -26.17 -33.38 -14.56
CA GLN A 748 -26.79 -34.16 -13.50
C GLN A 748 -25.82 -34.37 -12.32
N SER A 749 -26.35 -34.78 -11.16
CA SER A 749 -25.55 -35.12 -9.98
C SER A 749 -24.49 -36.19 -10.30
N MET A 750 -24.83 -37.18 -11.12
CA MET A 750 -23.95 -38.28 -11.55
C MET A 750 -22.80 -37.86 -12.49
N ASP A 751 -22.91 -36.67 -13.11
CA ASP A 751 -21.87 -36.14 -13.99
C ASP A 751 -20.71 -35.53 -13.20
N LEU A 752 -20.94 -35.24 -11.93
CA LEU A 752 -19.94 -34.66 -11.02
C LEU A 752 -18.84 -35.66 -10.73
N LEU A 753 -17.58 -35.22 -10.88
CA LEU A 753 -16.45 -36.06 -10.48
C LEU A 753 -16.46 -36.30 -8.96
N TYR A 754 -16.90 -35.30 -8.18
CA TYR A 754 -17.17 -35.43 -6.75
C TYR A 754 -18.12 -36.60 -6.45
N TYR A 755 -19.22 -36.72 -7.21
CA TYR A 755 -20.22 -37.78 -7.00
C TYR A 755 -19.61 -39.17 -7.20
N ARG A 756 -18.89 -39.37 -8.30
CA ARG A 756 -18.26 -40.65 -8.64
C ARG A 756 -17.19 -41.06 -7.63
N ASN A 757 -16.39 -40.09 -7.17
CA ASN A 757 -15.34 -40.35 -6.18
C ASN A 757 -15.93 -40.63 -4.78
N GLY A 758 -17.02 -39.94 -4.42
CA GLY A 758 -17.70 -40.03 -3.13
C GLY A 758 -18.57 -41.28 -2.96
N GLU A 759 -19.11 -41.83 -4.05
CA GLU A 759 -20.09 -42.92 -4.01
C GLU A 759 -19.57 -44.16 -3.27
N ARG A 760 -18.28 -44.51 -3.45
CA ARG A 760 -17.68 -45.65 -2.75
C ARG A 760 -17.69 -45.48 -1.23
N TYR A 761 -17.48 -44.26 -0.74
CA TYR A 761 -17.47 -43.96 0.69
C TYR A 761 -18.90 -44.02 1.23
N TYR A 762 -19.85 -43.39 0.54
CA TYR A 762 -21.27 -43.46 0.88
C TYR A 762 -21.74 -44.92 1.06
N GLN A 763 -21.44 -45.79 0.10
CA GLN A 763 -21.79 -47.21 0.20
C GLN A 763 -21.10 -47.94 1.36
N ALA A 764 -19.85 -47.60 1.67
CA ALA A 764 -19.12 -48.18 2.80
C ALA A 764 -19.71 -47.75 4.15
N TYR A 765 -20.05 -46.47 4.32
CA TYR A 765 -20.65 -45.95 5.55
C TYR A 765 -22.04 -46.54 5.80
N LEU A 766 -22.88 -46.70 4.76
CA LEU A 766 -24.16 -47.41 4.89
C LEU A 766 -23.98 -48.87 5.34
N ARG A 767 -22.99 -49.59 4.78
CA ARG A 767 -22.69 -50.97 5.20
C ARG A 767 -22.20 -51.05 6.64
N ASN A 768 -21.58 -50.00 7.14
CA ASN A 768 -21.11 -49.88 8.52
C ASN A 768 -22.19 -49.35 9.49
N GLY A 769 -23.44 -49.22 9.04
CA GLY A 769 -24.58 -48.86 9.91
C GLY A 769 -24.84 -47.37 10.10
N TYR A 770 -24.27 -46.50 9.26
CA TYR A 770 -24.52 -45.05 9.34
C TYR A 770 -25.91 -44.69 8.81
N HIS A 771 -26.60 -43.79 9.52
CA HIS A 771 -27.93 -43.29 9.16
C HIS A 771 -27.82 -41.90 8.52
N LEU A 772 -27.63 -41.89 7.20
CA LEU A 772 -27.41 -40.65 6.43
C LEU A 772 -28.71 -39.98 5.95
N HIS A 773 -29.83 -40.71 5.91
CA HIS A 773 -31.14 -40.23 5.47
C HIS A 773 -32.16 -40.25 6.61
N ALA A 774 -33.25 -39.48 6.47
CA ALA A 774 -34.34 -39.41 7.44
C ALA A 774 -35.04 -40.77 7.61
N ASP A 775 -35.34 -41.45 6.50
CA ASP A 775 -35.95 -42.79 6.47
C ASP A 775 -35.20 -43.74 5.53
N SER A 776 -35.16 -45.04 5.84
CA SER A 776 -34.62 -46.06 4.93
C SER A 776 -35.47 -46.27 3.67
N SER A 777 -36.71 -45.75 3.65
CA SER A 777 -37.67 -45.80 2.54
C SER A 777 -37.60 -44.59 1.61
N SER A 778 -36.97 -43.47 1.99
CA SER A 778 -36.93 -42.25 1.16
C SER A 778 -36.11 -42.39 -0.12
N LEU A 779 -35.28 -43.43 -0.24
CA LEU A 779 -34.57 -43.83 -1.46
C LEU A 779 -35.44 -44.62 -2.47
N LYS A 780 -36.66 -45.04 -2.08
CA LYS A 780 -37.65 -45.63 -2.98
C LYS A 780 -38.76 -44.62 -3.14
N GLY A 781 -38.93 -44.09 -4.34
CA GLY A 781 -40.07 -43.23 -4.69
C GLY A 781 -41.40 -43.97 -4.62
N GLU A 782 -41.86 -44.31 -3.43
CA GLU A 782 -43.21 -44.81 -3.16
C GLU A 782 -43.82 -43.97 -2.04
N ASN A 783 -44.84 -43.22 -2.45
CA ASN A 783 -45.76 -42.45 -1.63
C ASN A 783 -46.28 -43.28 -0.46
N HIS A 784 -46.01 -42.84 0.77
CA HIS A 784 -46.90 -43.16 1.87
C HIS A 784 -48.05 -42.14 1.88
N ALA A 785 -49.09 -42.43 1.10
CA ALA A 785 -50.43 -42.07 1.50
C ALA A 785 -50.78 -42.96 2.70
N HIS A 786 -50.89 -42.38 3.89
CA HIS A 786 -51.58 -43.02 5.01
C HIS A 786 -52.99 -42.43 5.17
N PRO A 787 -53.98 -43.27 5.54
CA PRO A 787 -55.40 -43.09 5.24
C PRO A 787 -56.09 -41.93 5.96
#